data_AF-A0A851XDI9-F1
#
_entry.id   AF-A0A851XDI9-F1
#
_cell.length_a   1.000
_cell.length_b   1.000
_cell.length_c   1.000
_cell.angle_alpha   90.00
_cell.angle_beta   90.00
_cell.angle_gamma   90.00
#
_symmetry.space_group_name_H-M   'P 1'
#
loop_
_entity.id
_entity.type
_entity.pdbx_description
1 polymer ?
#
loop_
_entity_poly.entity_id
_entity_poly.type
_entity_poly.pdbx_seq_one_letter_code
_entity_poly.pdbx_strand_id
1 'polypeptide(L)'
;GFHLSGTVTEPATATEPEVTYKVAISFDRCKITSVTCGCGNKDIFYCAHVVALSLYRIRKPDQVKLRLPISETLFQMNRDQLQKFVQYLITAHHTEVLPTAQKLADEILSSNSEINQVHGAPDPTAGASIDDENCWHLDEEQVREQVKLFLSQGGYYGSGKQLNSMFAKVREMLRMRDSNGARMLTLITEQFMADPRLSLWRQQGTGITEKCRQLWDELGALWVCVVLNPHCKLEEKSCWLRQLRKWGEMDVCPLEDGNYGNELPNITNALTQSSGHSQDSLARPRRTVFTRAIEGCDLHWQDSHLQRIISSDFYVSPSYQREGESLLFNSQGQPLWLEHVPTACARVDALRSHGYPREALRLTVAIINTLRLQQQRQLEIYKHQKKELLQRGATTITNLEGWVGHPLNPIGCLFLTLTEACRLEEENCLEISDAGDSKPPVYQHVPVATSSQDSGESYLSLALEVALMGMGQQRVMPEGLYAQDKVCRNEEQIIARLQDLELDPVLVQTLRKQCILLLEGGPFSGLGEVIHRESVPMHTFAKYLFSALLPHDADLAYKLALRAMRLPVLETTAPSGDVTHPHHLVSVVPSRYPRWFTLGHLESQQCELASTMLTAAKGDMLRLRTVLEAIQKNIHSSSLIFKLAQDAFKIATPADSNSDTTLLNVALELGLQVMRMTLSTLNWRRREMVRWLVTCATEVGVRALVSILQSWYSLFTPTEATSIVAATVMSHNTILRLSLDYPQREELASCARTLALQCAMKDPQNCALSALTLCEKDHIAFETAYQIVIDAASTGMTYTQLFTIARYMEHRGYPLRAFKLASLAMTHLNLAYNQDTHPAINDVLWACALSHSLGKNELAAIIPLVVKSVHCATVLSDILRRCTMTAPGLAGIPGRRNSGKLMSTDKAPLRQLLDATISAYINTTHSRLTHISPRHYGEFIEFLSKARETFLLAQDGHIQFAQFIDNLKQIYKGKKKLMLLVRERFG
;
A
#
# COMPACT_ATOMS: atom_id res chain seq x y z
N GLY A 1 58.59 11.67 14.71
CA GLY A 1 57.54 10.99 15.50
C GLY A 1 58.04 10.38 16.81
N PHE A 2 57.14 9.82 17.62
CA PHE A 2 57.41 9.10 18.87
C PHE A 2 56.73 7.73 18.85
N HIS A 3 57.31 6.74 19.54
CA HIS A 3 56.69 5.42 19.75
C HIS A 3 56.39 5.21 21.24
N LEU A 4 55.14 4.85 21.56
CA LEU A 4 54.64 4.60 22.91
C LEU A 4 54.23 3.13 23.04
N SER A 5 54.89 2.39 23.92
CA SER A 5 54.54 1.01 24.24
C SER A 5 54.06 0.90 25.69
N GLY A 6 53.01 0.13 25.93
CA GLY A 6 52.48 -0.12 27.27
C GLY A 6 51.70 -1.44 27.38
N THR A 7 51.44 -1.84 28.62
CA THR A 7 50.56 -2.97 28.95
C THR A 7 49.30 -2.44 29.61
N VAL A 8 48.14 -2.81 29.09
CA VAL A 8 46.84 -2.43 29.64
C VAL A 8 46.17 -3.69 30.16
N THR A 9 45.67 -3.64 31.39
CA THR A 9 45.06 -4.79 32.06
C THR A 9 43.56 -4.54 32.24
N GLU A 10 42.75 -5.48 31.74
CA GLU A 10 41.31 -5.48 32.00
C GLU A 10 41.05 -6.19 33.34
N PRO A 11 40.34 -5.55 34.28
CA PRO A 11 40.06 -6.15 35.58
C PRO A 11 39.13 -7.37 35.42
N ALA A 12 39.36 -8.39 36.24
CA ALA A 12 38.53 -9.60 36.23
C ALA A 12 37.05 -9.28 36.50
N THR A 13 36.16 -9.85 35.69
CA THR A 13 34.71 -9.82 35.93
C THR A 13 34.24 -11.13 36.54
N ALA A 14 32.99 -11.23 36.99
CA ALA A 14 32.46 -12.45 37.63
C ALA A 14 32.54 -13.70 36.74
N THR A 15 32.78 -13.54 35.42
CA THR A 15 32.79 -14.60 34.42
C THR A 15 34.12 -14.76 33.68
N GLU A 16 35.03 -13.79 33.73
CA GLU A 16 36.29 -13.81 32.96
C GLU A 16 37.52 -13.41 33.80
N PRO A 17 38.66 -14.10 33.63
CA PRO A 17 39.90 -13.81 34.35
C PRO A 17 40.50 -12.46 33.92
N GLU A 18 41.42 -11.94 34.74
CA GLU A 18 42.21 -10.75 34.41
C GLU A 18 43.09 -11.01 33.17
N VAL A 19 42.96 -10.18 32.14
CA VAL A 19 43.73 -10.32 30.90
C VAL A 19 44.57 -9.06 30.67
N THR A 20 45.85 -9.26 30.33
CA THR A 20 46.77 -8.17 30.04
C THR A 20 47.09 -8.13 28.55
N TYR A 21 46.92 -6.96 27.93
CA TYR A 21 47.19 -6.74 26.52
C TYR A 21 48.39 -5.81 26.33
N LYS A 22 49.29 -6.18 25.41
CA LYS A 22 50.37 -5.29 24.95
C LYS A 22 49.80 -4.35 23.88
N VAL A 23 50.10 -3.06 24.02
CA VAL A 23 49.65 -1.99 23.14
C VAL A 23 50.85 -1.16 22.73
N ALA A 24 51.01 -0.90 21.43
CA ALA A 24 52.01 0.00 20.91
C ALA A 24 51.36 1.03 19.97
N ILE A 25 51.71 2.29 20.15
CA ILE A 25 51.14 3.42 19.41
C ILE A 25 52.28 4.29 18.89
N SER A 26 52.30 4.56 17.61
CA SER A 26 53.21 5.54 17.01
C SER A 26 52.45 6.84 16.78
N PHE A 27 53.09 7.96 17.12
CA PHE A 27 52.54 9.28 16.93
C PHE A 27 53.50 10.16 16.13
N ASP A 28 52.98 10.96 15.21
CA ASP A 28 53.75 12.00 14.53
C ASP A 28 52.94 13.30 14.46
N ARG A 29 53.60 14.44 14.71
CA ARG A 29 52.99 15.79 14.69
C ARG A 29 51.60 15.83 15.37
N CYS A 30 51.52 15.26 16.57
CA CYS A 30 50.32 15.14 17.43
C CYS A 30 49.19 14.24 16.89
N LYS A 31 49.47 13.35 15.94
CA LYS A 31 48.50 12.40 15.37
C LYS A 31 48.98 10.97 15.59
N ILE A 32 48.06 10.07 15.88
CA ILE A 32 48.34 8.62 15.90
C ILE A 32 48.52 8.17 14.46
N THR A 33 49.69 7.64 14.09
CA THR A 33 49.98 7.17 12.72
C THR A 33 49.89 5.66 12.59
N SER A 34 50.11 4.91 13.68
CA SER A 34 49.91 3.45 13.72
C SER A 34 49.54 2.97 15.11
N VAL A 35 48.70 1.94 15.20
CA VAL A 35 48.36 1.26 16.45
C VAL A 35 48.54 -0.24 16.30
N THR A 36 48.99 -0.90 17.35
CA THR A 36 49.02 -2.36 17.47
C THR A 36 48.54 -2.73 18.87
N CYS A 37 47.61 -3.68 18.96
CA CYS A 37 47.06 -4.12 20.23
C CYS A 37 46.83 -5.63 20.22
N GLY A 38 47.24 -6.32 21.29
CA GLY A 38 47.05 -7.76 21.43
C GLY A 38 45.61 -8.23 21.69
N CYS A 39 44.62 -7.33 21.72
CA CYS A 39 43.23 -7.70 22.06
C CYS A 39 42.42 -8.30 20.91
N GLY A 40 42.95 -8.26 19.68
CA GLY A 40 42.24 -8.77 18.51
C GLY A 40 40.97 -8.01 18.11
N ASN A 41 40.73 -6.81 18.67
CA ASN A 41 39.59 -5.99 18.30
C ASN A 41 39.65 -5.63 16.81
N LYS A 42 38.54 -5.88 16.12
CA LYS A 42 38.34 -5.57 14.70
C LYS A 42 37.27 -4.51 14.50
N ASP A 43 37.17 -3.48 15.34
CA ASP A 43 36.41 -2.25 15.02
C ASP A 43 37.29 -1.17 14.36
N ILE A 44 36.68 -0.28 13.57
CA ILE A 44 37.33 0.81 12.82
C ILE A 44 37.91 1.87 13.78
N PHE A 45 37.29 2.02 14.96
CA PHE A 45 37.81 2.91 15.99
C PHE A 45 38.83 2.20 16.87
N TYR A 46 39.67 3.02 17.51
CA TYR A 46 40.64 2.55 18.49
C TYR A 46 39.94 1.75 19.59
N CYS A 47 40.47 0.56 19.89
CA CYS A 47 39.98 -0.23 21.01
C CYS A 47 40.18 0.49 22.34
N ALA A 48 39.43 0.09 23.36
CA ALA A 48 39.51 0.69 24.70
C ALA A 48 40.95 0.70 25.26
N HIS A 49 41.76 -0.32 24.93
CA HIS A 49 43.17 -0.40 25.32
C HIS A 49 44.05 0.70 24.73
N VAL A 50 43.89 0.99 23.43
CA VAL A 50 44.62 2.07 22.75
C VAL A 50 44.20 3.42 23.33
N VAL A 51 42.90 3.61 23.56
CA VAL A 51 42.36 4.83 24.18
C VAL A 51 42.90 4.99 25.61
N ALA A 52 42.89 3.92 26.42
CA ALA A 52 43.39 3.93 27.79
C ALA A 52 44.87 4.31 27.85
N LEU A 53 45.72 3.70 27.01
CA LEU A 53 47.15 4.01 26.96
C LEU A 53 47.39 5.46 26.50
N SER A 54 46.62 5.95 25.53
CA SER A 54 46.69 7.34 25.05
C SER A 54 46.30 8.32 26.16
N LEU A 55 45.17 8.08 26.84
CA LEU A 55 44.71 8.90 27.97
C LEU A 55 45.67 8.86 29.15
N TYR A 56 46.29 7.72 29.43
CA TYR A 56 47.31 7.59 30.46
C TYR A 56 48.51 8.49 30.15
N ARG A 57 49.02 8.45 28.92
CA ARG A 57 50.12 9.33 28.47
C ARG A 57 49.78 10.83 28.59
N ILE A 58 48.54 11.19 28.30
CA ILE A 58 48.05 12.58 28.36
C ILE A 58 47.89 13.04 29.82
N ARG A 59 47.27 12.22 30.68
CA ARG A 59 46.96 12.59 32.07
C ARG A 59 48.14 12.43 33.03
N LYS A 60 49.07 11.52 32.74
CA LYS A 60 50.24 11.23 33.59
C LYS A 60 51.54 11.31 32.79
N PRO A 61 51.88 12.48 32.21
CA PRO A 61 53.02 12.62 31.33
C PRO A 61 54.36 12.28 32.02
N ASP A 62 54.51 12.68 33.29
CA ASP A 62 55.76 12.48 34.05
C ASP A 62 56.03 11.01 34.41
N GLN A 63 55.01 10.16 34.33
CA GLN A 63 55.15 8.72 34.60
C GLN A 63 55.57 7.94 33.34
N VAL A 64 55.59 8.57 32.16
CA VAL A 64 56.01 7.93 30.92
C VAL A 64 57.49 8.22 30.66
N LYS A 65 58.31 7.17 30.80
CA LYS A 65 59.76 7.26 30.56
C LYS A 65 60.07 7.48 29.07
N LEU A 66 60.61 8.63 28.75
CA LEU A 66 61.17 8.93 27.43
C LEU A 66 62.53 8.24 27.24
N ARG A 67 62.75 7.68 26.05
CA ARG A 67 64.01 7.06 25.64
C ARG A 67 64.39 7.60 24.26
N LEU A 68 65.70 7.67 23.99
CA LEU A 68 66.20 7.95 22.64
C LEU A 68 65.80 6.81 21.69
N PRO A 69 65.73 7.05 20.37
CA PRO A 69 65.60 6.00 19.38
C PRO A 69 66.62 4.87 19.62
N ILE A 70 66.23 3.65 19.32
CA ILE A 70 67.08 2.49 19.58
C ILE A 70 68.36 2.54 18.74
N SER A 71 68.31 3.12 17.53
CA SER A 71 69.48 3.36 16.68
C SER A 71 70.56 4.20 17.37
N GLU A 72 70.18 5.30 18.04
CA GLU A 72 71.10 6.13 18.84
C GLU A 72 71.71 5.34 20.01
N THR A 73 70.88 4.51 20.66
CA THR A 73 71.34 3.67 21.78
C THR A 73 72.32 2.60 21.29
N LEU A 74 72.06 2.00 20.12
CA LEU A 74 72.94 1.01 19.48
C LEU A 74 74.24 1.64 18.99
N PHE A 75 74.20 2.87 18.46
CA PHE A 75 75.38 3.60 18.01
C PHE A 75 76.37 3.91 19.15
N GLN A 76 75.86 4.11 20.36
CA GLN A 76 76.67 4.33 21.56
C GLN A 76 77.33 3.04 22.10
N MET A 77 76.88 1.86 21.66
CA MET A 77 77.42 0.57 22.12
C MET A 77 78.68 0.19 21.33
N ASN A 78 79.69 -0.32 22.03
CA ASN A 78 80.84 -0.93 21.38
C ASN A 78 80.52 -2.36 20.89
N ARG A 79 81.43 -2.96 20.12
CA ARG A 79 81.26 -4.29 19.52
C ARG A 79 80.88 -5.38 20.54
N ASP A 80 81.53 -5.41 21.69
CA ASP A 80 81.30 -6.44 22.72
C ASP A 80 79.95 -6.23 23.43
N GLN A 81 79.52 -4.98 23.61
CA GLN A 81 78.18 -4.64 24.12
C GLN A 81 77.08 -4.99 23.13
N LEU A 82 77.26 -4.71 21.84
CA LEU A 82 76.33 -5.11 20.78
C LEU A 82 76.20 -6.64 20.68
N GLN A 83 77.33 -7.36 20.72
CA GLN A 83 77.32 -8.83 20.71
C GLN A 83 76.55 -9.39 21.91
N LYS A 84 76.79 -8.85 23.12
CA LYS A 84 76.01 -9.22 24.30
C LYS A 84 74.53 -8.89 24.13
N PHE A 85 74.19 -7.69 23.67
CA PHE A 85 72.81 -7.27 23.44
C PHE A 85 72.06 -8.25 22.54
N VAL A 86 72.63 -8.64 21.40
CA VAL A 86 72.03 -9.58 20.47
C VAL A 86 71.87 -10.98 21.09
N GLN A 87 72.89 -11.49 21.81
CA GLN A 87 72.81 -12.79 22.49
C GLN A 87 71.70 -12.84 23.54
N TYR A 88 71.57 -11.78 24.34
CA TYR A 88 70.52 -11.67 25.35
C TYR A 88 69.13 -11.47 24.72
N LEU A 89 69.02 -10.75 23.60
CA LEU A 89 67.77 -10.58 22.85
C LEU A 89 67.28 -11.92 22.30
N ILE A 90 68.18 -12.70 21.67
CA ILE A 90 67.87 -14.04 21.17
C ILE A 90 67.47 -14.95 22.32
N THR A 91 68.17 -14.90 23.46
CA THR A 91 67.82 -15.74 24.62
C THR A 91 66.44 -15.40 25.19
N ALA A 92 66.15 -14.10 25.34
CA ALA A 92 64.90 -13.61 25.93
C ALA A 92 63.67 -13.90 25.04
N HIS A 93 63.83 -13.87 23.72
CA HIS A 93 62.75 -14.04 22.74
C HIS A 93 63.07 -15.12 21.70
N HIS A 94 63.65 -16.24 22.13
CA HIS A 94 64.18 -17.28 21.23
C HIS A 94 63.12 -17.90 20.30
N THR A 95 61.85 -17.92 20.70
CA THR A 95 60.76 -18.42 19.86
C THR A 95 60.37 -17.45 18.74
N GLU A 96 60.44 -16.13 18.98
CA GLU A 96 59.97 -15.10 18.05
C GLU A 96 61.11 -14.53 17.19
N VAL A 97 62.31 -14.40 17.74
CA VAL A 97 63.43 -13.66 17.14
C VAL A 97 64.43 -14.58 16.45
N LEU A 98 64.64 -15.81 16.92
CA LEU A 98 65.71 -16.69 16.44
C LEU A 98 65.64 -16.97 14.93
N PRO A 99 64.49 -17.33 14.32
CA PRO A 99 64.43 -17.59 12.88
C PRO A 99 64.82 -16.35 12.05
N THR A 100 64.33 -15.18 12.46
CA THR A 100 64.63 -13.90 11.80
C THR A 100 66.09 -13.51 12.01
N ALA A 101 66.64 -13.69 13.21
CA ALA A 101 68.03 -13.39 13.51
C ALA A 101 68.98 -14.30 12.72
N GLN A 102 68.65 -15.58 12.55
CA GLN A 102 69.42 -16.51 11.72
C GLN A 102 69.39 -16.09 10.24
N LYS A 103 68.21 -15.78 9.71
CA LYS A 103 68.06 -15.26 8.34
C LYS A 103 68.89 -14.00 8.10
N LEU A 104 68.80 -13.02 9.00
CA LEU A 104 69.56 -11.77 8.91
C LEU A 104 71.07 -12.01 9.04
N ALA A 105 71.50 -12.93 9.91
CA ALA A 105 72.91 -13.30 10.03
C ALA A 105 73.44 -13.92 8.73
N ASP A 106 72.70 -14.85 8.14
CA ASP A 106 73.05 -15.49 6.87
C ASP A 106 73.12 -14.45 5.72
N GLU A 107 72.18 -13.51 5.67
CA GLU A 107 72.16 -12.41 4.70
C GLU A 107 73.34 -11.44 4.88
N ILE A 108 73.68 -11.05 6.11
CA ILE A 108 74.82 -10.15 6.39
C ILE A 108 76.15 -10.83 6.06
N LEU A 109 76.29 -12.12 6.36
CA LEU A 109 77.50 -12.90 6.03
C LEU A 109 77.65 -13.15 4.52
N SER A 110 76.57 -13.03 3.74
CA SER A 110 76.58 -13.14 2.29
C SER A 110 77.03 -11.83 1.62
N SER A 111 78.15 -11.89 0.89
CA SER A 111 78.79 -10.73 0.27
C SER A 111 77.92 -10.01 -0.78
N ASN A 112 76.95 -10.72 -1.37
CA ASN A 112 76.08 -10.21 -2.44
C ASN A 112 74.68 -9.79 -1.96
N SER A 113 74.43 -9.79 -0.64
CA SER A 113 73.12 -9.44 -0.09
C SER A 113 72.85 -7.93 -0.17
N GLU A 114 71.61 -7.56 -0.47
CA GLU A 114 71.14 -6.17 -0.49
C GLU A 114 71.31 -5.46 0.86
N ILE A 115 71.29 -6.21 1.97
CA ILE A 115 71.46 -5.65 3.32
C ILE A 115 72.83 -4.97 3.52
N ASN A 116 73.86 -5.41 2.79
CA ASN A 116 75.21 -4.86 2.85
C ASN A 116 75.39 -3.64 1.91
N GLN A 117 74.40 -3.33 1.06
CA GLN A 117 74.41 -2.16 0.17
C GLN A 117 73.88 -0.89 0.86
N VAL A 118 73.18 -1.05 1.97
CA VAL A 118 72.64 0.06 2.78
C VAL A 118 73.40 0.17 4.11
N HIS A 119 73.59 1.39 4.60
CA HIS A 119 74.34 1.63 5.84
C HIS A 119 73.64 1.15 7.12
N GLY A 120 72.34 0.86 7.07
CA GLY A 120 71.57 0.36 8.21
C GLY A 120 70.09 0.18 7.89
N ALA A 121 69.39 -0.57 8.75
CA ALA A 121 67.94 -0.75 8.67
C ALA A 121 67.20 0.49 9.23
N PRO A 122 65.98 0.79 8.73
CA PRO A 122 65.17 1.87 9.26
C PRO A 122 64.79 1.60 10.73
N ASP A 123 64.97 2.60 11.59
CA ASP A 123 64.66 2.50 13.02
C ASP A 123 63.16 2.70 13.28
N PRO A 124 62.41 1.68 13.76
CA PRO A 124 60.99 1.80 14.04
C PRO A 124 60.64 2.74 15.21
N THR A 125 61.64 3.12 16.01
CA THR A 125 61.51 4.05 17.15
C THR A 125 61.97 5.48 16.85
N ALA A 126 62.60 5.72 15.69
CA ALA A 126 63.02 7.06 15.25
C ALA A 126 61.85 7.93 14.76
N GLY A 127 60.69 7.31 14.51
CA GLY A 127 59.49 7.98 14.00
C GLY A 127 59.63 8.47 12.55
N ALA A 128 58.54 9.02 12.03
CA ALA A 128 58.45 9.50 10.64
C ALA A 128 59.35 10.72 10.35
N SER A 129 59.79 10.83 9.09
CA SER A 129 60.54 11.96 8.53
C SER A 129 59.68 13.23 8.40
N ILE A 130 60.29 14.38 8.11
CA ILE A 130 59.56 15.66 7.92
C ILE A 130 58.64 15.60 6.69
N ASP A 131 59.09 14.90 5.64
CA ASP A 131 58.41 14.79 4.35
C ASP A 131 57.34 13.67 4.32
N ASP A 132 57.31 12.81 5.34
CA ASP A 132 56.31 11.75 5.44
C ASP A 132 54.91 12.34 5.67
N GLU A 133 53.86 11.68 5.18
CA GLU A 133 52.49 12.11 5.46
C GLU A 133 52.10 11.87 6.94
N ASN A 134 51.47 12.87 7.56
CA ASN A 134 50.97 12.80 8.94
C ASN A 134 49.44 12.73 9.00
N CYS A 135 48.83 11.66 8.51
CA CYS A 135 47.40 11.41 8.70
C CYS A 135 47.12 10.65 10.00
N TRP A 136 45.89 10.76 10.51
CA TRP A 136 45.43 9.85 11.56
C TRP A 136 45.41 8.41 11.03
N HIS A 137 45.67 7.44 11.88
CA HIS A 137 45.67 6.04 11.49
C HIS A 137 44.26 5.56 11.12
N LEU A 138 44.14 4.91 9.96
CA LEU A 138 42.95 4.21 9.48
C LEU A 138 43.38 2.84 8.93
N ASP A 139 42.81 1.76 9.45
CA ASP A 139 43.02 0.43 8.92
C ASP A 139 42.17 0.23 7.65
N GLU A 140 42.76 0.49 6.49
CA GLU A 140 42.06 0.42 5.21
C GLU A 140 41.63 -1.01 4.83
N GLU A 141 42.44 -2.02 5.17
CA GLU A 141 42.13 -3.43 4.87
C GLU A 141 40.90 -3.86 5.65
N GLN A 142 40.87 -3.56 6.94
CA GLN A 142 39.75 -3.83 7.82
C GLN A 142 38.47 -3.13 7.37
N VAL A 143 38.54 -1.86 6.95
CA VAL A 143 37.38 -1.14 6.39
C VAL A 143 36.84 -1.85 5.14
N ARG A 144 37.72 -2.23 4.20
CA ARG A 144 37.31 -2.96 2.99
C ARG A 144 36.65 -4.29 3.33
N GLU A 145 37.26 -5.09 4.22
CA GLU A 145 36.75 -6.39 4.64
C GLU A 145 35.38 -6.28 5.32
N GLN A 146 35.21 -5.33 6.24
CA GLN A 146 33.94 -5.11 6.93
C GLN A 146 32.81 -4.73 5.97
N VAL A 147 33.04 -3.76 5.07
CA VAL A 147 32.02 -3.35 4.10
C VAL A 147 31.65 -4.52 3.19
N LYS A 148 32.66 -5.26 2.71
CA LYS A 148 32.44 -6.47 1.89
C LYS A 148 31.61 -7.52 2.63
N LEU A 149 31.91 -7.76 3.91
CA LEU A 149 31.15 -8.67 4.76
C LEU A 149 29.69 -8.21 4.90
N PHE A 150 29.45 -6.94 5.23
CA PHE A 150 28.10 -6.38 5.38
C PHE A 150 27.29 -6.43 4.08
N LEU A 151 27.93 -6.18 2.93
CA LEU A 151 27.29 -6.33 1.63
C LEU A 151 26.95 -7.81 1.33
N SER A 152 27.85 -8.76 1.65
CA SER A 152 27.69 -10.18 1.31
C SER A 152 26.59 -10.93 2.06
N GLN A 153 26.15 -10.47 3.24
CA GLN A 153 25.26 -11.20 4.16
C GLN A 153 23.79 -11.36 3.71
N GLY A 154 23.45 -11.16 2.44
CA GLY A 154 22.20 -11.64 1.81
C GLY A 154 20.89 -10.97 2.24
N GLY A 155 20.83 -10.31 3.40
CA GLY A 155 19.65 -9.59 3.89
C GLY A 155 20.04 -8.26 4.55
N TYR A 156 19.81 -7.16 3.84
CA TYR A 156 20.09 -5.78 4.30
C TYR A 156 19.35 -5.34 5.58
N TYR A 157 18.61 -6.22 6.25
CA TYR A 157 17.87 -5.91 7.48
C TYR A 157 18.78 -5.74 8.70
N GLY A 158 19.85 -6.53 8.81
CA GLY A 158 20.90 -6.39 9.84
C GLY A 158 22.08 -5.55 9.36
N SER A 159 22.57 -5.84 8.14
CA SER A 159 23.75 -5.18 7.58
C SER A 159 23.56 -3.72 7.19
N GLY A 160 22.33 -3.29 6.88
CA GLY A 160 22.04 -1.88 6.61
C GLY A 160 22.30 -0.98 7.82
N LYS A 161 21.98 -1.44 9.05
CA LYS A 161 22.25 -0.67 10.28
C LYS A 161 23.75 -0.48 10.50
N GLN A 162 24.54 -1.52 10.23
CA GLN A 162 26.00 -1.48 10.38
C GLN A 162 26.64 -0.54 9.33
N LEU A 163 26.16 -0.55 8.09
CA LEU A 163 26.61 0.38 7.06
C LEU A 163 26.22 1.83 7.39
N ASN A 164 25.00 2.08 7.89
CA ASN A 164 24.61 3.41 8.39
C ASN A 164 25.48 3.86 9.56
N SER A 165 25.88 2.95 10.45
CA SER A 165 26.86 3.26 11.50
C SER A 165 28.20 3.69 10.89
N MET A 166 28.70 3.02 9.84
CA MET A 166 29.91 3.44 9.14
C MET A 166 29.76 4.83 8.49
N PHE A 167 28.61 5.15 7.91
CA PHE A 167 28.31 6.49 7.40
C PHE A 167 28.31 7.55 8.50
N ALA A 168 27.75 7.25 9.68
CA ALA A 168 27.83 8.13 10.84
C ALA A 168 29.27 8.35 11.30
N LYS A 169 30.13 7.30 11.30
CA LYS A 169 31.57 7.42 11.57
C LYS A 169 32.26 8.37 10.58
N VAL A 170 31.94 8.26 9.29
CA VAL A 170 32.44 9.19 8.26
C VAL A 170 32.02 10.62 8.56
N ARG A 171 30.74 10.88 8.89
CA ARG A 171 30.27 12.23 9.25
C ARG A 171 31.01 12.80 10.45
N GLU A 172 31.24 11.99 11.48
CA GLU A 172 31.97 12.43 12.67
C GLU A 172 33.45 12.75 12.34
N MET A 173 34.10 11.94 11.51
CA MET A 173 35.45 12.25 11.00
C MET A 173 35.48 13.58 10.23
N LEU A 174 34.50 13.82 9.34
CA LEU A 174 34.38 15.08 8.62
C LEU A 174 34.16 16.26 9.59
N ARG A 175 33.33 16.07 10.62
CA ARG A 175 33.03 17.09 11.64
C ARG A 175 34.28 17.49 12.43
N MET A 176 35.12 16.51 12.74
CA MET A 176 36.42 16.69 13.38
C MET A 176 37.53 17.10 12.40
N ARG A 177 37.19 17.32 11.12
CA ARG A 177 38.10 17.72 10.03
C ARG A 177 39.25 16.74 9.83
N ASP A 178 38.99 15.46 10.09
CA ASP A 178 39.91 14.37 9.80
C ASP A 178 39.86 14.03 8.30
N SER A 179 41.03 14.09 7.66
CA SER A 179 41.25 13.67 6.27
C SER A 179 40.81 12.22 6.00
N ASN A 180 40.75 11.37 7.03
CA ASN A 180 40.29 10.00 6.90
C ASN A 180 38.81 9.88 6.56
N GLY A 181 37.97 10.89 6.82
CA GLY A 181 36.55 10.84 6.48
C GLY A 181 36.33 10.60 4.97
N ALA A 182 37.02 11.39 4.13
CA ALA A 182 36.97 11.23 2.68
C ALA A 182 37.60 9.91 2.23
N ARG A 183 38.74 9.51 2.80
CA ARG A 183 39.43 8.25 2.48
C ARG A 183 38.55 7.04 2.79
N MET A 184 37.95 6.99 3.98
CA MET A 184 37.04 5.93 4.40
C MET A 184 35.83 5.86 3.47
N LEU A 185 35.26 7.01 3.06
CA LEU A 185 34.17 7.05 2.09
C LEU A 185 34.57 6.51 0.72
N THR A 186 35.80 6.77 0.25
CA THR A 186 36.35 6.17 -0.98
C THR A 186 36.37 4.64 -0.87
N LEU A 187 36.90 4.09 0.22
CA LEU A 187 36.95 2.64 0.44
C LEU A 187 35.56 2.00 0.47
N ILE A 188 34.60 2.64 1.15
CA ILE A 188 33.21 2.17 1.19
C ILE A 188 32.63 2.18 -0.24
N THR A 189 32.81 3.27 -0.97
CA THR A 189 32.28 3.44 -2.33
C THR A 189 32.85 2.40 -3.30
N GLU A 190 34.14 2.11 -3.21
CA GLU A 190 34.77 1.06 -4.01
C GLU A 190 34.16 -0.32 -3.75
N GLN A 191 33.91 -0.67 -2.49
CA GLN A 191 33.27 -1.95 -2.15
C GLN A 191 31.81 -2.01 -2.62
N PHE A 192 31.08 -0.90 -2.56
CA PHE A 192 29.72 -0.80 -3.11
C PHE A 192 29.72 -0.99 -4.64
N MET A 193 30.65 -0.35 -5.35
CA MET A 193 30.79 -0.49 -6.81
C MET A 193 31.27 -1.88 -7.24
N ALA A 194 31.99 -2.59 -6.36
CA ALA A 194 32.47 -3.96 -6.58
C ALA A 194 31.41 -5.04 -6.28
N ASP A 195 30.20 -4.67 -5.83
CA ASP A 195 29.15 -5.63 -5.50
C ASP A 195 28.65 -6.36 -6.78
N PRO A 196 28.82 -7.70 -6.86
CA PRO A 196 28.42 -8.46 -8.05
C PRO A 196 26.92 -8.39 -8.34
N ARG A 197 26.08 -8.08 -7.34
CA ARG A 197 24.62 -7.98 -7.51
C ARG A 197 24.20 -6.81 -8.38
N LEU A 198 24.98 -5.73 -8.45
CA LEU A 198 24.66 -4.60 -9.34
C LEU A 198 24.58 -5.04 -10.81
N SER A 199 25.50 -5.91 -11.22
CA SER A 199 25.51 -6.50 -12.56
C SER A 199 24.30 -7.41 -12.79
N LEU A 200 23.94 -8.22 -11.79
CA LEU A 200 22.76 -9.11 -11.85
C LEU A 200 21.46 -8.32 -11.95
N TRP A 201 21.28 -7.28 -11.13
CA TRP A 201 20.09 -6.44 -11.14
C TRP A 201 19.89 -5.75 -12.49
N ARG A 202 20.98 -5.26 -13.09
CA ARG A 202 20.95 -4.68 -14.44
C ARG A 202 20.59 -5.73 -15.49
N GLN A 203 21.22 -6.91 -15.49
CA GLN A 203 20.96 -7.97 -16.47
C GLN A 203 19.52 -8.52 -16.40
N GLN A 204 18.97 -8.64 -15.20
CA GLN A 204 17.62 -9.20 -14.98
C GLN A 204 16.52 -8.13 -15.07
N GLY A 205 16.86 -6.85 -15.17
CA GLY A 205 15.91 -5.74 -15.08
C GLY A 205 15.19 -5.66 -13.74
N THR A 206 15.68 -6.36 -12.71
CA THR A 206 15.12 -6.34 -11.36
C THR A 206 15.59 -5.09 -10.65
N GLY A 207 14.66 -4.29 -10.11
CA GLY A 207 15.01 -3.09 -9.35
C GLY A 207 15.86 -3.40 -8.11
N ILE A 208 16.78 -2.50 -7.77
CA ILE A 208 17.54 -2.53 -6.51
C ILE A 208 16.53 -2.52 -5.35
N THR A 209 16.78 -3.36 -4.33
CA THR A 209 15.94 -3.37 -3.12
C THR A 209 15.89 -1.99 -2.46
N GLU A 210 14.74 -1.61 -1.90
CA GLU A 210 14.53 -0.27 -1.32
C GLU A 210 15.60 0.10 -0.28
N LYS A 211 15.93 -0.82 0.63
CA LYS A 211 16.94 -0.59 1.68
C LYS A 211 18.34 -0.37 1.13
N CYS A 212 18.75 -1.17 0.14
CA CYS A 212 20.04 -0.96 -0.51
C CYS A 212 20.10 0.39 -1.22
N ARG A 213 18.97 0.84 -1.77
CA ARG A 213 18.88 2.11 -2.48
C ARG A 213 18.97 3.32 -1.54
N GLN A 214 18.43 3.21 -0.32
CA GLN A 214 18.63 4.21 0.73
C GLN A 214 20.12 4.38 1.10
N LEU A 215 20.89 3.28 1.15
CA LEU A 215 22.34 3.35 1.39
C LEU A 215 23.07 4.10 0.27
N TRP A 216 22.68 3.88 -0.99
CA TRP A 216 23.22 4.62 -2.13
C TRP A 216 22.87 6.12 -2.10
N ASP A 217 21.65 6.45 -1.69
CA ASP A 217 21.22 7.84 -1.51
C ASP A 217 22.06 8.54 -0.44
N GLU A 218 22.31 7.88 0.70
CA GLU A 218 23.16 8.42 1.77
C GLU A 218 24.62 8.54 1.33
N LEU A 219 25.15 7.54 0.62
CA LEU A 219 26.50 7.58 0.04
C LEU A 219 26.66 8.78 -0.90
N GLY A 220 25.69 9.02 -1.79
CA GLY A 220 25.67 10.18 -2.68
C GLY A 220 25.66 11.51 -1.93
N ALA A 221 24.83 11.63 -0.89
CA ALA A 221 24.77 12.82 -0.04
C ALA A 221 26.08 13.09 0.72
N LEU A 222 26.76 12.05 1.21
CA LEU A 222 28.08 12.19 1.85
C LEU A 222 29.14 12.70 0.87
N TRP A 223 29.13 12.22 -0.37
CA TRP A 223 30.05 12.73 -1.40
C TRP A 223 29.82 14.20 -1.71
N VAL A 224 28.58 14.67 -1.70
CA VAL A 224 28.26 16.10 -1.81
C VAL A 224 28.89 16.88 -0.64
N CYS A 225 28.80 16.38 0.59
CA CYS A 225 29.44 17.02 1.75
C CYS A 225 30.98 17.06 1.60
N VAL A 226 31.60 15.99 1.10
CA VAL A 226 33.07 15.92 0.91
C VAL A 226 33.54 16.94 -0.13
N VAL A 227 32.91 17.00 -1.30
CA VAL A 227 33.33 17.91 -2.39
C VAL A 227 33.01 19.37 -2.10
N LEU A 228 32.02 19.64 -1.25
CA LEU A 228 31.66 20.99 -0.80
C LEU A 228 32.40 21.43 0.47
N ASN A 229 33.43 20.70 0.91
CA ASN A 229 34.26 21.15 2.02
C ASN A 229 34.83 22.56 1.76
N PRO A 230 34.54 23.57 2.63
CA PRO A 230 35.04 24.94 2.48
C PRO A 230 36.55 25.09 2.39
N HIS A 231 37.30 24.14 2.97
CA HIS A 231 38.76 24.15 3.03
C HIS A 231 39.41 23.06 2.18
N CYS A 232 38.66 22.45 1.24
CA CYS A 232 39.22 21.46 0.32
C CYS A 232 40.30 22.08 -0.56
N LYS A 233 41.45 21.41 -0.69
CA LYS A 233 42.47 21.82 -1.65
C LYS A 233 41.98 21.58 -3.09
N LEU A 234 42.35 22.47 -4.01
CA LEU A 234 41.90 22.38 -5.41
C LEU A 234 42.34 21.07 -6.09
N GLU A 235 43.52 20.56 -5.70
CA GLU A 235 44.09 19.30 -6.17
C GLU A 235 43.27 18.08 -5.70
N GLU A 236 42.90 18.05 -4.41
CA GLU A 236 42.05 17.01 -3.83
C GLU A 236 40.68 16.98 -4.51
N LYS A 237 40.06 18.16 -4.67
CA LYS A 237 38.78 18.31 -5.37
C LYS A 237 38.84 17.80 -6.81
N SER A 238 39.93 18.09 -7.51
CA SER A 238 40.18 17.60 -8.88
C SER A 238 40.41 16.07 -8.93
N CYS A 239 40.97 15.49 -7.87
CA CYS A 239 41.09 14.04 -7.72
C CYS A 239 39.71 13.39 -7.53
N TRP A 240 38.89 13.92 -6.61
CA TRP A 240 37.54 13.41 -6.34
C TRP A 240 36.63 13.53 -7.56
N LEU A 241 36.69 14.65 -8.29
CA LEU A 241 35.93 14.82 -9.52
C LEU A 241 36.25 13.74 -10.56
N ARG A 242 37.53 13.38 -10.73
CA ARG A 242 37.93 12.28 -11.64
C ARG A 242 37.38 10.93 -11.17
N GLN A 243 37.44 10.63 -9.87
CA GLN A 243 36.91 9.39 -9.32
C GLN A 243 35.38 9.29 -9.45
N LEU A 244 34.65 10.35 -9.10
CA LEU A 244 33.19 10.40 -9.20
C LEU A 244 32.72 10.26 -10.64
N ARG A 245 33.40 10.88 -11.62
CA ARG A 245 33.11 10.68 -13.05
C ARG A 245 33.35 9.24 -13.47
N LYS A 246 34.49 8.66 -13.07
CA LYS A 246 34.81 7.26 -13.34
C LYS A 246 33.72 6.32 -12.82
N TRP A 247 33.23 6.50 -11.59
CA TRP A 247 32.14 5.69 -11.04
C TRP A 247 30.78 5.99 -11.70
N GLY A 248 30.47 7.25 -11.98
CA GLY A 248 29.22 7.67 -12.61
C GLY A 248 29.04 7.17 -14.05
N GLU A 249 30.13 7.04 -14.79
CA GLU A 249 30.15 6.52 -16.17
C GLU A 249 30.03 4.99 -16.24
N MET A 250 30.23 4.27 -15.12
CA MET A 250 30.08 2.82 -15.09
C MET A 250 28.62 2.41 -15.29
N ASP A 251 28.37 1.42 -16.15
CA ASP A 251 27.02 0.91 -16.41
C ASP A 251 26.35 0.32 -15.17
N VAL A 252 27.11 -0.26 -14.26
CA VAL A 252 26.55 -0.82 -13.02
C VAL A 252 26.14 0.25 -11.99
N CYS A 253 26.51 1.52 -12.21
CA CYS A 253 26.21 2.61 -11.28
C CYS A 253 24.70 2.90 -11.20
N PRO A 254 24.10 2.88 -9.99
CA PRO A 254 22.68 3.16 -9.82
C PRO A 254 22.27 4.56 -10.30
N LEU A 255 21.11 4.62 -10.95
CA LEU A 255 20.47 5.88 -11.35
C LEU A 255 19.91 6.63 -10.13
N GLU A 256 19.80 7.96 -10.18
CA GLU A 256 19.24 8.81 -9.10
C GLU A 256 17.75 8.46 -8.84
N ASP A 257 16.95 8.32 -9.90
CA ASP A 257 15.49 8.05 -9.80
C ASP A 257 15.11 6.57 -9.78
N GLY A 258 16.04 5.69 -10.17
CA GLY A 258 15.89 4.22 -10.05
C GLY A 258 15.13 3.55 -11.16
N ASN A 259 14.79 4.31 -12.19
CA ASN A 259 14.07 3.84 -13.34
C ASN A 259 15.05 3.26 -14.39
N TYR A 260 15.33 1.96 -14.33
CA TYR A 260 16.10 1.26 -15.37
C TYR A 260 15.29 1.08 -16.68
N GLY A 261 13.98 1.34 -16.66
CA GLY A 261 13.06 1.04 -17.74
C GLY A 261 13.14 1.94 -18.98
N ASN A 262 13.80 3.09 -18.91
CA ASN A 262 13.92 4.02 -20.05
C ASN A 262 15.16 3.78 -20.93
N GLU A 263 16.07 2.87 -20.57
CA GLU A 263 17.27 2.55 -21.38
C GLU A 263 17.05 1.40 -22.38
N LEU A 264 15.92 0.68 -22.34
CA LEU A 264 15.60 -0.26 -23.43
C LEU A 264 14.94 0.52 -24.59
N PRO A 265 15.48 0.46 -25.82
CA PRO A 265 14.77 0.99 -26.97
C PRO A 265 13.42 0.27 -27.07
N ASN A 266 12.33 1.01 -27.11
CA ASN A 266 10.99 0.49 -27.35
C ASN A 266 10.94 -0.17 -28.75
N ILE A 267 11.22 -1.47 -28.83
CA ILE A 267 11.16 -2.27 -30.07
C ILE A 267 9.72 -2.43 -30.59
N THR A 268 8.70 -1.95 -29.86
CA THR A 268 7.29 -2.06 -30.26
C THR A 268 6.69 -0.83 -30.96
N ASN A 269 7.45 0.25 -31.16
CA ASN A 269 6.99 1.42 -31.95
C ASN A 269 7.82 1.64 -33.23
N ALA A 270 8.38 0.57 -33.80
CA ALA A 270 8.83 0.60 -35.19
C ALA A 270 7.60 0.48 -36.09
N LEU A 271 6.99 1.60 -36.45
CA LEU A 271 6.31 1.92 -37.72
C LEU A 271 5.46 3.18 -37.53
N THR A 272 6.03 4.29 -38.01
CA THR A 272 5.41 5.51 -38.59
C THR A 272 6.02 6.77 -37.99
N GLN A 273 7.06 7.28 -38.65
CA GLN A 273 7.24 8.70 -38.99
C GLN A 273 8.57 8.87 -39.72
N SER A 274 8.53 8.71 -41.05
CA SER A 274 9.53 9.25 -41.95
C SER A 274 9.10 10.65 -42.37
N SER A 275 9.82 11.69 -41.93
CA SER A 275 10.23 12.85 -42.75
C SER A 275 10.67 14.05 -41.90
N GLY A 276 12.00 14.24 -41.82
CA GLY A 276 12.72 15.52 -41.84
C GLY A 276 12.30 16.65 -40.89
N HIS A 277 12.98 16.78 -39.75
CA HIS A 277 13.93 17.87 -39.47
C HIS A 277 14.50 17.72 -38.04
N SER A 278 15.82 17.88 -37.96
CA SER A 278 16.70 17.80 -36.79
C SER A 278 16.24 18.61 -35.56
N GLN A 279 16.04 17.92 -34.42
CA GLN A 279 16.19 18.46 -33.05
C GLN A 279 16.75 17.37 -32.12
N ASP A 280 18.04 17.47 -31.84
CA ASP A 280 18.85 16.63 -30.93
C ASP A 280 18.61 16.90 -29.42
N SER A 281 17.38 17.19 -28.98
CA SER A 281 17.18 17.88 -27.67
C SER A 281 16.22 17.23 -26.67
N LEU A 282 16.06 15.90 -26.59
CA LEU A 282 15.10 15.29 -25.62
C LEU A 282 15.54 14.00 -24.89
N ALA A 283 16.81 13.58 -24.96
CA ALA A 283 17.31 12.56 -24.03
C ALA A 283 17.83 13.27 -22.76
N ARG A 284 17.08 13.21 -21.65
CA ARG A 284 17.61 13.64 -20.34
C ARG A 284 18.94 12.93 -20.10
N PRO A 285 20.02 13.64 -19.72
CA PRO A 285 21.30 13.00 -19.44
C PRO A 285 21.14 11.97 -18.32
N ARG A 286 21.81 10.83 -18.44
CA ARG A 286 21.79 9.75 -17.45
C ARG A 286 22.25 10.28 -16.09
N ARG A 287 21.31 10.48 -15.16
CA ARG A 287 21.62 10.93 -13.79
C ARG A 287 21.84 9.74 -12.87
N THR A 288 23.00 9.68 -12.24
CA THR A 288 23.39 8.68 -11.25
C THR A 288 23.37 9.27 -9.86
N VAL A 289 23.47 8.43 -8.84
CA VAL A 289 23.59 8.84 -7.44
C VAL A 289 24.77 9.80 -7.16
N PHE A 290 25.79 9.82 -8.02
CA PHE A 290 26.94 10.73 -7.92
C PHE A 290 26.79 12.03 -8.69
N THR A 291 25.76 12.18 -9.54
CA THR A 291 25.61 13.36 -10.41
C THR A 291 25.58 14.67 -9.61
N ARG A 292 24.88 14.70 -8.47
CA ARG A 292 24.83 15.87 -7.59
C ARG A 292 26.19 16.21 -6.97
N ALA A 293 27.02 15.22 -6.65
CA ALA A 293 28.38 15.44 -6.14
C ALA A 293 29.31 15.96 -7.24
N ILE A 294 29.15 15.48 -8.48
CA ILE A 294 29.87 15.99 -9.64
C ILE A 294 29.50 17.46 -9.89
N GLU A 295 28.21 17.80 -9.90
CA GLU A 295 27.72 19.19 -10.01
C GLU A 295 28.22 20.06 -8.84
N GLY A 296 28.30 19.50 -7.63
CA GLY A 296 28.85 20.18 -6.45
C GLY A 296 30.34 20.54 -6.59
N CYS A 297 31.09 19.83 -7.44
CA CYS A 297 32.49 20.16 -7.68
C CYS A 297 32.69 21.52 -8.37
N ASP A 298 31.67 22.02 -9.07
CA ASP A 298 31.74 23.32 -9.76
C ASP A 298 31.41 24.49 -8.81
N LEU A 299 30.92 24.21 -7.61
CA LEU A 299 30.58 25.23 -6.62
C LEU A 299 31.83 25.71 -5.86
N HIS A 300 31.94 27.03 -5.68
CA HIS A 300 33.01 27.65 -4.89
C HIS A 300 32.47 28.43 -3.69
N TRP A 301 33.35 28.69 -2.72
CA TRP A 301 33.05 29.47 -1.52
C TRP A 301 33.51 30.93 -1.62
N GLN A 302 34.15 31.33 -2.71
CA GLN A 302 34.80 32.65 -2.86
C GLN A 302 33.84 33.85 -3.04
N ASP A 303 32.52 33.63 -3.10
CA ASP A 303 31.55 34.70 -3.26
C ASP A 303 31.61 35.68 -2.07
N SER A 304 31.74 36.98 -2.35
CA SER A 304 31.96 38.00 -1.33
C SER A 304 30.75 38.21 -0.42
N HIS A 305 29.53 37.98 -0.92
CA HIS A 305 28.32 38.05 -0.13
C HIS A 305 28.14 36.80 0.73
N LEU A 306 28.43 35.61 0.17
CA LEU A 306 28.44 34.36 0.94
C LEU A 306 29.43 34.43 2.11
N GLN A 307 30.65 34.92 1.85
CA GLN A 307 31.67 35.11 2.88
C GLN A 307 31.23 36.10 3.96
N ARG A 308 30.50 37.17 3.60
CA ARG A 308 29.89 38.09 4.58
C ARG A 308 28.84 37.40 5.45
N ILE A 309 27.97 36.57 4.86
CA ILE A 309 26.94 35.81 5.59
C ILE A 309 27.55 34.85 6.60
N ILE A 310 28.56 34.08 6.19
CA ILE A 310 29.13 33.05 7.07
C ILE A 310 30.07 33.63 8.13
N SER A 311 30.69 34.79 7.92
CA SER A 311 31.72 35.33 8.82
C SER A 311 31.20 36.13 10.02
N SER A 312 30.05 36.81 9.92
CA SER A 312 29.56 37.75 10.96
C SER A 312 28.09 37.55 11.31
N ASP A 313 27.75 37.73 12.59
CA ASP A 313 26.36 37.82 13.08
C ASP A 313 25.75 39.20 12.85
N PHE A 314 26.58 40.24 12.70
CA PHE A 314 26.14 41.61 12.48
C PHE A 314 26.21 41.98 11.01
N TYR A 315 25.04 42.11 10.40
CA TYR A 315 24.87 42.63 9.05
C TYR A 315 24.77 44.14 9.13
N VAL A 316 25.91 44.83 9.04
CA VAL A 316 25.89 46.27 8.85
C VAL A 316 25.45 46.51 7.40
N SER A 317 24.19 46.90 7.20
CA SER A 317 23.80 47.59 5.97
C SER A 317 24.69 48.83 5.91
N PRO A 318 25.67 48.90 4.99
CA PRO A 318 26.47 50.10 4.86
C PRO A 318 25.49 51.17 4.44
N SER A 319 25.35 52.22 5.25
CA SER A 319 24.49 53.37 5.03
C SER A 319 24.88 54.24 3.80
N TYR A 320 25.47 53.62 2.78
CA TYR A 320 25.74 54.18 1.47
C TYR A 320 25.39 53.15 0.40
N GLN A 321 24.19 53.30 -0.18
CA GLN A 321 23.72 52.54 -1.33
C GLN A 321 24.72 52.68 -2.50
N ARG A 322 25.52 51.64 -2.75
CA ARG A 322 26.07 51.40 -4.09
C ARG A 322 24.94 50.77 -4.91
N GLU A 323 24.57 51.40 -6.04
CA GLU A 323 23.55 50.88 -6.97
C GLU A 323 23.89 49.42 -7.35
N GLY A 324 23.18 48.45 -6.77
CA GLY A 324 23.41 47.02 -6.96
C GLY A 324 23.28 46.15 -5.70
N GLU A 325 23.70 46.62 -4.52
CA GLU A 325 23.63 45.83 -3.27
C GLU A 325 22.20 45.74 -2.67
N SER A 326 21.24 46.53 -3.19
CA SER A 326 19.85 46.53 -2.74
C SER A 326 19.11 45.20 -2.96
N LEU A 327 19.61 44.30 -3.81
CA LEU A 327 18.98 43.01 -4.10
C LEU A 327 19.45 41.88 -3.16
N LEU A 328 20.53 42.11 -2.40
CA LEU A 328 21.15 41.12 -1.51
C LEU A 328 20.58 41.14 -0.08
N PHE A 329 19.73 42.11 0.22
CA PHE A 329 19.08 42.28 1.51
C PHE A 329 17.57 42.45 1.32
N ASN A 330 16.78 42.03 2.29
CA ASN A 330 15.33 42.29 2.29
C ASN A 330 15.03 43.72 2.75
N SER A 331 13.75 44.10 2.75
CA SER A 331 13.28 45.42 3.21
C SER A 331 13.59 45.72 4.68
N GLN A 332 13.91 44.70 5.48
CA GLN A 332 14.31 44.82 6.88
C GLN A 332 15.84 44.86 7.07
N GLY A 333 16.62 44.86 5.97
CA GLY A 333 18.08 44.87 6.00
C GLY A 333 18.73 43.52 6.35
N GLN A 334 17.97 42.42 6.35
CA GLN A 334 18.47 41.08 6.60
C GLN A 334 19.05 40.47 5.30
N PRO A 335 20.12 39.66 5.38
CA PRO A 335 20.75 39.07 4.21
C PRO A 335 19.83 38.08 3.48
N LEU A 336 19.99 38.03 2.16
CA LEU A 336 19.36 37.07 1.25
C LEU A 336 20.44 36.25 0.54
N TRP A 337 20.23 34.95 0.40
CA TRP A 337 21.07 34.09 -0.45
C TRP A 337 20.26 33.58 -1.64
N LEU A 338 20.55 34.09 -2.84
CA LEU A 338 19.77 33.89 -4.08
C LEU A 338 20.31 32.75 -4.96
N GLU A 339 20.69 31.63 -4.35
CA GLU A 339 21.10 30.42 -5.06
C GLU A 339 19.92 29.44 -5.18
N HIS A 340 20.03 28.47 -6.08
CA HIS A 340 19.06 27.38 -6.17
C HIS A 340 18.90 26.67 -4.81
N VAL A 341 17.67 26.55 -4.30
CA VAL A 341 17.38 26.18 -2.90
C VAL A 341 18.05 24.85 -2.48
N PRO A 342 17.89 23.72 -3.21
CA PRO A 342 18.62 22.49 -2.92
C PRO A 342 20.15 22.66 -2.87
N THR A 343 20.72 23.46 -3.77
CA THR A 343 22.15 23.73 -3.85
C THR A 343 22.63 24.52 -2.63
N ALA A 344 21.89 25.55 -2.24
CA ALA A 344 22.16 26.33 -1.04
C ALA A 344 22.07 25.48 0.24
N CYS A 345 21.09 24.57 0.31
CA CYS A 345 20.96 23.64 1.44
C CYS A 345 22.11 22.63 1.49
N ALA A 346 22.64 22.20 0.35
CA ALA A 346 23.83 21.34 0.33
C ALA A 346 25.07 22.04 0.90
N ARG A 347 25.20 23.37 0.72
CA ARG A 347 26.25 24.17 1.41
C ARG A 347 26.06 24.19 2.91
N VAL A 348 24.81 24.33 3.38
CA VAL A 348 24.48 24.24 4.81
C VAL A 348 24.85 22.85 5.36
N ASP A 349 24.49 21.78 4.65
CA ASP A 349 24.81 20.41 5.07
C ASP A 349 26.33 20.17 5.12
N ALA A 350 27.07 20.70 4.15
CA ALA A 350 28.52 20.66 4.14
C ALA A 350 29.14 21.42 5.33
N LEU A 351 28.71 22.66 5.59
CA LEU A 351 29.20 23.42 6.76
C LEU A 351 28.93 22.67 8.07
N ARG A 352 27.71 22.15 8.24
CA ARG A 352 27.33 21.37 9.42
C ARG A 352 28.18 20.11 9.57
N SER A 353 28.34 19.36 8.47
CA SER A 353 29.12 18.11 8.43
C SER A 353 30.62 18.31 8.62
N HIS A 354 31.17 19.52 8.38
CA HIS A 354 32.59 19.85 8.58
C HIS A 354 32.86 20.63 9.88
N GLY A 355 31.87 20.68 10.80
CA GLY A 355 32.05 21.29 12.12
C GLY A 355 31.99 22.83 12.11
N TYR A 356 31.16 23.41 11.25
CA TYR A 356 30.85 24.85 11.18
C TYR A 356 29.35 25.12 11.45
N PRO A 357 28.83 24.75 12.63
CA PRO A 357 27.39 24.83 12.90
C PRO A 357 26.86 26.28 12.95
N ARG A 358 27.68 27.25 13.38
CA ARG A 358 27.26 28.67 13.45
C ARG A 358 27.14 29.29 12.06
N GLU A 359 28.10 29.00 11.19
CA GLU A 359 28.12 29.41 9.80
C GLU A 359 26.95 28.78 9.03
N ALA A 360 26.67 27.50 9.30
CA ALA A 360 25.51 26.79 8.76
C ALA A 360 24.19 27.46 9.20
N LEU A 361 24.06 27.86 10.47
CA LEU A 361 22.89 28.58 10.98
C LEU A 361 22.70 29.94 10.29
N ARG A 362 23.77 30.73 10.14
CA ARG A 362 23.71 32.05 9.45
C ARG A 362 23.25 31.90 8.01
N LEU A 363 23.83 30.93 7.28
CA LEU A 363 23.43 30.65 5.90
C LEU A 363 21.99 30.15 5.82
N THR A 364 21.56 29.31 6.78
CA THR A 364 20.16 28.82 6.89
C THR A 364 19.17 29.98 7.03
N VAL A 365 19.45 30.95 7.91
CA VAL A 365 18.61 32.14 8.09
C VAL A 365 18.54 32.96 6.79
N ALA A 366 19.66 33.17 6.11
CA ALA A 366 19.68 33.89 4.82
C ALA A 366 18.86 33.17 3.73
N ILE A 367 18.90 31.84 3.68
CA ILE A 367 18.07 31.03 2.78
C ILE A 367 16.58 31.19 3.13
N ILE A 368 16.20 31.11 4.41
CA ILE A 368 14.80 31.28 4.82
C ILE A 368 14.28 32.67 4.47
N ASN A 369 15.08 33.72 4.63
CA ASN A 369 14.71 35.06 4.21
C ASN A 369 14.47 35.15 2.69
N THR A 370 15.28 34.44 1.89
CA THR A 370 15.04 34.29 0.45
C THR A 370 13.71 33.57 0.18
N LEU A 371 13.42 32.48 0.90
CA LEU A 371 12.16 31.73 0.75
C LEU A 371 10.94 32.58 1.11
N ARG A 372 11.02 33.36 2.21
CA ARG A 372 9.98 34.34 2.60
C ARG A 372 9.73 35.36 1.50
N LEU A 373 10.80 35.95 0.94
CA LEU A 373 10.68 36.90 -0.16
C LEU A 373 10.08 36.25 -1.42
N GLN A 374 10.48 35.02 -1.75
CA GLN A 374 9.94 34.27 -2.87
C GLN A 374 8.44 33.97 -2.68
N GLN A 375 8.03 33.51 -1.50
CA GLN A 375 6.63 33.24 -1.17
C GLN A 375 5.78 34.52 -1.25
N GLN A 376 6.30 35.65 -0.77
CA GLN A 376 5.61 36.94 -0.88
C GLN A 376 5.43 37.38 -2.33
N ARG A 377 6.48 37.31 -3.16
CA ARG A 377 6.40 37.64 -4.60
C ARG A 377 5.41 36.73 -5.34
N GLN A 378 5.42 35.44 -5.05
CA GLN A 378 4.47 34.48 -5.62
C GLN A 378 3.03 34.82 -5.25
N LEU A 379 2.78 35.20 -4.00
CA LEU A 379 1.47 35.64 -3.54
C LEU A 379 1.01 36.93 -4.23
N GLU A 380 1.91 37.90 -4.42
CA GLU A 380 1.62 39.13 -5.16
C GLU A 380 1.28 38.85 -6.62
N ILE A 381 2.05 38.00 -7.31
CA ILE A 381 1.75 37.56 -8.69
C ILE A 381 0.37 36.90 -8.75
N TYR A 382 0.07 35.99 -7.82
CA TYR A 382 -1.22 35.32 -7.76
C TYR A 382 -2.38 36.31 -7.52
N LYS A 383 -2.22 37.30 -6.63
CA LYS A 383 -3.25 38.33 -6.39
C LYS A 383 -3.67 39.06 -7.67
N HIS A 384 -2.73 39.33 -8.58
CA HIS A 384 -3.03 39.96 -9.87
C HIS A 384 -3.74 39.01 -10.85
N GLN A 385 -3.41 37.71 -10.85
CA GLN A 385 -3.93 36.71 -11.78
C GLN A 385 -5.13 35.91 -11.25
N LYS A 386 -5.51 36.09 -9.98
CA LYS A 386 -6.51 35.28 -9.26
C LYS A 386 -7.84 35.15 -10.01
N LYS A 387 -8.37 36.25 -10.55
CA LYS A 387 -9.66 36.25 -11.25
C LYS A 387 -9.65 35.35 -12.49
N GLU A 388 -8.59 35.43 -13.29
CA GLU A 388 -8.44 34.63 -14.52
C GLU A 388 -8.26 33.15 -14.21
N LEU A 389 -7.39 32.82 -13.24
CA LEU A 389 -7.13 31.43 -12.84
C LEU A 389 -8.37 30.76 -12.24
N LEU A 390 -9.15 31.48 -11.42
CA LEU A 390 -10.40 30.95 -10.87
C LEU A 390 -11.48 30.72 -11.93
N GLN A 391 -11.56 31.58 -12.94
CA GLN A 391 -12.49 31.38 -14.06
C GLN A 391 -12.13 30.17 -14.92
N ARG A 392 -10.83 29.94 -15.15
CA ARG A 392 -10.34 28.78 -15.91
C ARG A 392 -10.40 27.47 -15.13
N GLY A 393 -10.31 27.52 -13.80
CA GLY A 393 -10.31 26.33 -12.93
C GLY A 393 -9.07 25.43 -13.07
N ALA A 394 -8.07 25.83 -13.86
CA ALA A 394 -6.85 25.08 -14.11
C ALA A 394 -5.65 26.03 -14.27
N THR A 395 -4.45 25.51 -14.05
CA THR A 395 -3.18 26.26 -14.15
C THR A 395 -2.10 25.40 -14.80
N THR A 396 -1.22 26.05 -15.56
CA THR A 396 0.02 25.46 -16.10
C THR A 396 1.24 25.73 -15.21
N ILE A 397 1.09 26.60 -14.20
CA ILE A 397 2.13 26.90 -13.23
C ILE A 397 2.35 25.65 -12.37
N THR A 398 3.56 25.11 -12.43
CA THR A 398 3.94 23.94 -11.64
C THR A 398 5.42 23.94 -11.31
N ASN A 399 5.80 23.48 -10.12
CA ASN A 399 7.20 23.22 -9.78
C ASN A 399 7.58 21.80 -10.21
N LEU A 400 8.56 21.71 -11.13
CA LEU A 400 9.08 20.43 -11.62
C LEU A 400 10.01 19.74 -10.61
N GLU A 401 10.66 20.53 -9.74
CA GLU A 401 11.55 20.02 -8.70
C GLU A 401 10.89 20.20 -7.33
N GLY A 402 10.46 19.09 -6.73
CA GLY A 402 9.89 19.07 -5.39
C GLY A 402 10.98 18.99 -4.33
N TRP A 403 10.85 19.74 -3.24
CA TRP A 403 11.83 19.74 -2.15
C TRP A 403 11.71 18.54 -1.20
N VAL A 404 10.51 17.98 -1.05
CA VAL A 404 10.27 16.75 -0.30
C VAL A 404 10.62 15.54 -1.18
N GLY A 405 11.42 14.61 -0.66
CA GLY A 405 11.94 13.46 -1.42
C GLY A 405 13.17 13.78 -2.29
N HIS A 406 13.60 15.05 -2.34
CA HIS A 406 14.78 15.47 -3.09
C HIS A 406 16.07 14.81 -2.55
N PRO A 407 17.02 14.38 -3.41
CA PRO A 407 18.26 13.71 -2.96
C PRO A 407 19.13 14.54 -2.01
N LEU A 408 19.18 15.86 -2.18
CA LEU A 408 19.88 16.80 -1.27
C LEU A 408 19.10 17.13 0.01
N ASN A 409 17.89 16.59 0.19
CA ASN A 409 17.03 16.77 1.37
C ASN A 409 17.00 18.22 1.94
N PRO A 410 16.65 19.24 1.14
CA PRO A 410 16.80 20.64 1.53
C PRO A 410 16.00 20.98 2.80
N ILE A 411 14.74 20.57 2.87
CA ILE A 411 13.86 20.90 4.01
C ILE A 411 14.32 20.19 5.28
N GLY A 412 14.65 18.89 5.17
CA GLY A 412 15.21 18.15 6.29
C GLY A 412 16.53 18.76 6.78
N CYS A 413 17.41 19.18 5.87
CA CYS A 413 18.68 19.82 6.22
C CYS A 413 18.48 21.13 6.99
N LEU A 414 17.63 22.04 6.52
CA LEU A 414 17.38 23.32 7.20
C LEU A 414 16.70 23.09 8.56
N PHE A 415 15.71 22.19 8.61
CA PHE A 415 15.02 21.83 9.84
C PHE A 415 15.97 21.25 10.89
N LEU A 416 16.81 20.28 10.51
CA LEU A 416 17.81 19.68 11.41
C LEU A 416 18.82 20.71 11.90
N THR A 417 19.36 21.53 10.99
CA THR A 417 20.35 22.56 11.36
C THR A 417 19.81 23.53 12.42
N LEU A 418 18.53 23.93 12.31
CA LEU A 418 17.90 24.84 13.27
C LEU A 418 17.53 24.15 14.58
N THR A 419 16.98 22.93 14.50
CA THR A 419 16.54 22.19 15.69
C THR A 419 17.72 21.69 16.53
N GLU A 420 18.83 21.29 15.92
CA GLU A 420 20.07 20.92 16.63
C GLU A 420 20.57 22.05 17.53
N ALA A 421 20.48 23.30 17.08
CA ALA A 421 20.85 24.47 17.88
C ALA A 421 19.90 24.75 19.06
N CYS A 422 18.68 24.20 18.99
CA CYS A 422 17.62 24.37 19.98
C CYS A 422 17.52 23.21 20.98
N ARG A 423 18.29 22.13 20.82
CA ARG A 423 18.24 20.99 21.75
C ARG A 423 18.91 21.34 23.07
N LEU A 424 18.28 20.95 24.18
CA LEU A 424 18.96 20.88 25.47
C LEU A 424 19.90 19.68 25.44
N GLU A 425 21.21 19.89 25.63
CA GLU A 425 22.15 18.79 25.80
C GLU A 425 21.80 18.06 27.10
N GLU A 426 21.38 16.79 27.02
CA GLU A 426 21.56 15.90 28.16
C GLU A 426 23.08 15.72 28.29
N GLU A 427 23.70 16.43 29.25
CA GLU A 427 25.01 16.07 29.77
C GLU A 427 24.91 14.66 30.39
N ASN A 428 24.86 13.62 29.56
CA ASN A 428 25.29 12.27 29.89
C ASN A 428 25.20 11.32 28.68
N CYS A 429 26.33 10.64 28.48
CA CYS A 429 26.49 9.37 27.79
C CYS A 429 26.66 9.38 26.26
N LEU A 430 27.94 9.24 25.90
CA LEU A 430 28.45 8.27 24.92
C LEU A 430 27.91 6.85 25.17
N GLU A 431 26.59 6.67 25.22
CA GLU A 431 25.98 5.36 25.13
C GLU A 431 25.49 5.16 23.70
N ILE A 432 26.21 4.28 23.00
CA ILE A 432 25.65 3.44 21.96
C ILE A 432 24.60 2.57 22.69
N SER A 433 23.43 3.13 22.97
CA SER A 433 22.32 2.39 23.58
C SER A 433 21.29 2.02 22.51
N ASP A 434 20.87 0.79 22.65
CA ASP A 434 19.96 0.04 21.82
C ASP A 434 18.67 0.83 21.54
N ALA A 435 18.17 0.71 20.31
CA ALA A 435 16.95 1.37 19.86
C ALA A 435 15.74 0.76 20.58
N GLY A 436 15.40 1.29 21.76
CA GLY A 436 14.30 0.78 22.60
C GLY A 436 13.45 1.85 23.27
N ASP A 437 14.03 2.90 23.87
CA ASP A 437 13.26 3.88 24.66
C ASP A 437 14.01 5.22 24.85
N SER A 438 14.32 5.92 23.74
CA SER A 438 14.82 7.30 23.84
C SER A 438 13.64 8.24 24.12
N LYS A 439 13.64 8.95 25.26
CA LYS A 439 12.70 10.05 25.52
C LYS A 439 12.71 11.04 24.35
N PRO A 440 11.55 11.66 24.01
CA PRO A 440 11.50 12.65 22.94
C PRO A 440 12.46 13.82 23.27
N PRO A 441 13.15 14.37 22.25
CA PRO A 441 14.08 15.48 22.46
C PRO A 441 13.34 16.72 22.98
N VAL A 442 13.88 17.35 24.02
CA VAL A 442 13.35 18.62 24.55
C VAL A 442 14.03 19.79 23.84
N TYR A 443 13.23 20.70 23.30
CA TYR A 443 13.71 21.88 22.57
C TYR A 443 13.48 23.17 23.38
N GLN A 444 14.38 24.13 23.20
CA GLN A 444 14.27 25.49 23.75
C GLN A 444 14.33 26.55 22.65
N HIS A 445 13.66 27.67 22.87
CA HIS A 445 13.74 28.81 21.96
C HIS A 445 15.10 29.49 22.07
N VAL A 446 15.85 29.49 20.97
CA VAL A 446 17.10 30.24 20.83
C VAL A 446 16.86 31.43 19.90
N PRO A 447 17.09 32.68 20.33
CA PRO A 447 16.79 33.87 19.54
C PRO A 447 17.73 33.97 18.33
N VAL A 448 17.21 34.51 17.23
CA VAL A 448 17.99 34.77 16.02
C VAL A 448 18.80 36.06 16.19
N ALA A 449 20.12 35.99 16.05
CA ALA A 449 21.02 37.13 16.30
C ALA A 449 20.70 38.42 15.49
N THR A 450 20.00 38.28 14.36
CA THR A 450 19.69 39.37 13.42
C THR A 450 18.28 39.93 13.52
N SER A 451 17.43 39.38 14.37
CA SER A 451 16.05 39.82 14.51
C SER A 451 15.96 40.98 15.50
N SER A 452 15.20 42.03 15.19
CA SER A 452 14.97 43.13 16.15
C SER A 452 14.43 42.55 17.47
N GLN A 453 14.84 43.13 18.61
CA GLN A 453 14.48 42.63 19.96
C GLN A 453 12.96 42.47 20.19
N ASP A 454 12.13 43.13 19.36
CA ASP A 454 10.66 43.05 19.40
C ASP A 454 10.03 41.95 18.53
N SER A 455 10.80 41.21 17.71
CA SER A 455 10.26 40.27 16.71
C SER A 455 9.84 38.90 17.26
N GLY A 456 10.36 38.49 18.43
CA GLY A 456 10.07 37.18 19.04
C GLY A 456 10.52 35.98 18.20
N GLU A 457 11.32 36.17 17.14
CA GLU A 457 11.76 35.09 16.24
C GLU A 457 12.89 34.25 16.86
N SER A 458 12.73 32.93 16.78
CA SER A 458 13.68 31.94 17.27
C SER A 458 14.04 30.91 16.20
N TYR A 459 15.19 30.24 16.33
CA TYR A 459 15.55 29.15 15.42
C TYR A 459 14.51 28.03 15.41
N LEU A 460 13.85 27.75 16.55
CA LEU A 460 12.77 26.77 16.64
C LEU A 460 11.54 27.19 15.82
N SER A 461 11.13 28.46 15.91
CA SER A 461 10.04 28.99 15.07
C SER A 461 10.38 28.98 13.58
N LEU A 462 11.65 29.27 13.22
CA LEU A 462 12.11 29.20 11.83
C LEU A 462 12.15 27.76 11.32
N ALA A 463 12.48 26.78 12.17
CA ALA A 463 12.48 25.36 11.82
C ALA A 463 11.07 24.91 11.44
N LEU A 464 10.08 25.22 12.28
CA LEU A 464 8.68 24.96 11.98
C LEU A 464 8.27 25.66 10.69
N GLU A 465 8.59 26.95 10.54
CA GLU A 465 8.22 27.72 9.35
C GLU A 465 8.75 27.11 8.05
N VAL A 466 10.06 26.80 7.97
CA VAL A 466 10.66 26.28 6.75
C VAL A 466 10.16 24.88 6.40
N ALA A 467 9.88 24.04 7.42
CA ALA A 467 9.28 22.73 7.21
C ALA A 467 7.87 22.86 6.61
N LEU A 468 7.05 23.77 7.14
CA LEU A 468 5.70 24.03 6.64
C LEU A 468 5.70 24.60 5.22
N MET A 469 6.59 25.57 4.94
CA MET A 469 6.77 26.12 3.59
C MET A 469 7.14 25.02 2.60
N GLY A 470 8.08 24.16 2.97
CA GLY A 470 8.61 23.16 2.06
C GLY A 470 7.69 21.99 1.78
N MET A 471 7.01 21.48 2.81
CA MET A 471 5.99 20.43 2.62
C MET A 471 4.75 20.96 1.89
N GLY A 472 4.40 22.22 2.10
CA GLY A 472 3.28 22.89 1.44
C GLY A 472 3.53 23.31 -0.01
N GLN A 473 4.76 23.18 -0.51
CA GLN A 473 5.11 23.51 -1.89
C GLN A 473 4.29 22.67 -2.88
N GLN A 474 3.62 23.33 -3.84
CA GLN A 474 3.03 22.62 -4.98
C GLN A 474 4.17 21.97 -5.78
N ARG A 475 4.08 20.67 -6.05
CA ARG A 475 5.10 19.91 -6.78
C ARG A 475 4.47 18.83 -7.63
N VAL A 476 5.08 18.51 -8.78
CA VAL A 476 4.66 17.36 -9.62
C VAL A 476 5.09 16.05 -8.97
N MET A 477 4.27 15.00 -9.10
CA MET A 477 4.66 13.65 -8.69
C MET A 477 5.87 13.17 -9.52
N PRO A 478 6.98 12.74 -8.89
CA PRO A 478 8.15 12.27 -9.64
C PRO A 478 7.87 10.99 -10.42
N GLU A 479 8.72 10.74 -11.42
CA GLU A 479 8.65 9.55 -12.26
C GLU A 479 9.32 8.35 -11.56
N GLY A 480 8.70 7.17 -11.69
CA GLY A 480 9.23 5.92 -11.15
C GLY A 480 8.74 5.61 -9.73
N LEU A 481 8.53 4.32 -9.46
CA LEU A 481 8.00 3.83 -8.18
C LEU A 481 8.84 4.29 -6.98
N TYR A 482 10.17 4.14 -7.07
CA TYR A 482 11.05 4.49 -5.95
C TYR A 482 11.01 5.98 -5.59
N ALA A 483 11.01 6.87 -6.58
CA ALA A 483 10.98 8.30 -6.33
C ALA A 483 9.64 8.71 -5.69
N GLN A 484 8.52 8.10 -6.11
CA GLN A 484 7.20 8.32 -5.50
C GLN A 484 7.18 7.82 -4.05
N ASP A 485 7.66 6.61 -3.78
CA ASP A 485 7.76 6.06 -2.42
C ASP A 485 8.69 6.91 -1.54
N LYS A 486 9.81 7.40 -2.09
CA LYS A 486 10.74 8.30 -1.38
C LYS A 486 10.07 9.62 -0.98
N VAL A 487 9.22 10.20 -1.83
CA VAL A 487 8.44 11.40 -1.47
C VAL A 487 7.51 11.10 -0.30
N CYS A 488 6.73 10.02 -0.35
CA CYS A 488 5.82 9.64 0.74
C CYS A 488 6.58 9.40 2.06
N ARG A 489 7.66 8.62 2.02
CA ARG A 489 8.48 8.33 3.21
C ARG A 489 9.13 9.59 3.79
N ASN A 490 9.70 10.46 2.95
CA ASN A 490 10.32 11.68 3.45
C ASN A 490 9.28 12.65 4.03
N GLU A 491 8.07 12.70 3.47
CA GLU A 491 6.96 13.46 4.04
C GLU A 491 6.59 12.94 5.44
N GLU A 492 6.42 11.63 5.60
CA GLU A 492 6.16 10.99 6.89
C GLU A 492 7.29 11.23 7.91
N GLN A 493 8.55 11.17 7.49
CA GLN A 493 9.71 11.43 8.35
C GLN A 493 9.73 12.88 8.86
N ILE A 494 9.46 13.87 8.00
CA ILE A 494 9.40 15.28 8.42
C ILE A 494 8.22 15.48 9.37
N ILE A 495 7.06 14.87 9.09
CA ILE A 495 5.88 14.94 9.99
C ILE A 495 6.21 14.34 11.37
N ALA A 496 6.87 13.19 11.43
CA ALA A 496 7.28 12.60 12.71
C ALA A 496 8.16 13.55 13.53
N ARG A 497 9.13 14.21 12.87
CA ARG A 497 9.98 15.23 13.52
C ARG A 497 9.22 16.47 13.97
N LEU A 498 8.17 16.85 13.25
CA LEU A 498 7.31 17.97 13.64
C LEU A 498 6.41 17.61 14.82
N GLN A 499 5.99 16.35 14.93
CA GLN A 499 5.23 15.85 16.08
C GLN A 499 6.06 15.80 17.37
N ASP A 500 7.38 15.75 17.27
CA ASP A 500 8.29 15.88 18.42
C ASP A 500 8.32 17.32 19.00
N LEU A 501 7.79 18.32 18.29
CA LEU A 501 7.77 19.71 18.75
C LEU A 501 6.55 19.97 19.64
N GLU A 502 6.80 20.44 20.86
CA GLU A 502 5.74 20.95 21.74
C GLU A 502 5.26 22.32 21.26
N LEU A 503 4.01 22.42 20.82
CA LEU A 503 3.44 23.65 20.24
C LEU A 503 3.11 24.69 21.32
N ASP A 504 4.09 25.53 21.63
CA ASP A 504 3.93 26.72 22.47
C ASP A 504 3.22 27.88 21.73
N PRO A 505 2.87 29.00 22.40
CA PRO A 505 2.18 30.12 21.76
C PRO A 505 2.90 30.71 20.54
N VAL A 506 4.25 30.72 20.53
CA VAL A 506 5.06 31.25 19.42
C VAL A 506 4.97 30.31 18.22
N LEU A 507 5.13 29.01 18.43
CA LEU A 507 5.01 27.99 17.40
C LEU A 507 3.58 27.90 16.84
N VAL A 508 2.56 28.02 17.68
CA VAL A 508 1.15 28.08 17.25
C VAL A 508 0.92 29.31 16.36
N GLN A 509 1.49 30.47 16.70
CA GLN A 509 1.38 31.66 15.85
C GLN A 509 2.06 31.46 14.49
N THR A 510 3.25 30.88 14.47
CA THR A 510 3.97 30.54 13.23
C THR A 510 3.19 29.52 12.39
N LEU A 511 2.66 28.47 13.00
CA LEU A 511 1.83 27.45 12.37
C LEU A 511 0.60 28.09 11.70
N ARG A 512 -0.15 28.93 12.42
CA ARG A 512 -1.34 29.63 11.90
C ARG A 512 -0.97 30.54 10.74
N LYS A 513 0.08 31.36 10.89
CA LYS A 513 0.56 32.27 9.84
C LYS A 513 0.90 31.50 8.57
N GLN A 514 1.66 30.41 8.67
CA GLN A 514 2.05 29.62 7.50
C GLN A 514 0.85 28.89 6.86
N CYS A 515 -0.09 28.37 7.64
CA CYS A 515 -1.29 27.74 7.09
C CYS A 515 -2.16 28.71 6.29
N ILE A 516 -2.28 29.97 6.73
CA ILE A 516 -2.96 31.02 5.97
C ILE A 516 -2.24 31.29 4.64
N LEU A 517 -0.91 31.45 4.69
CA LEU A 517 -0.10 31.68 3.48
C LEU A 517 -0.21 30.52 2.49
N LEU A 518 -0.23 29.27 2.96
CA LEU A 518 -0.42 28.09 2.12
C LEU A 518 -1.81 28.06 1.48
N LEU A 519 -2.87 28.47 2.18
CA LEU A 519 -4.21 28.55 1.61
C LEU A 519 -4.35 29.66 0.56
N GLU A 520 -3.64 30.77 0.74
CA GLU A 520 -3.67 31.95 -0.13
C GLU A 520 -2.65 31.88 -1.28
N GLY A 521 -1.66 30.99 -1.20
CA GLY A 521 -0.53 30.90 -2.13
C GLY A 521 -0.84 30.48 -3.57
N GLY A 522 -2.12 30.27 -3.91
CA GLY A 522 -2.57 29.98 -5.27
C GLY A 522 -1.87 28.76 -5.89
N PRO A 523 -1.42 28.83 -7.16
CA PRO A 523 -0.82 27.68 -7.84
C PRO A 523 0.55 27.25 -7.32
N PHE A 524 1.17 28.06 -6.46
CA PHE A 524 2.49 27.77 -5.90
C PHE A 524 2.44 26.91 -4.62
N SER A 525 1.25 26.81 -4.00
CA SER A 525 1.02 26.01 -2.79
C SER A 525 0.15 24.79 -3.12
N GLY A 526 0.52 23.62 -2.58
CA GLY A 526 -0.28 22.40 -2.69
C GLY A 526 -1.68 22.54 -2.09
N LEU A 527 -1.88 23.54 -1.22
CA LEU A 527 -3.16 23.88 -0.58
C LEU A 527 -3.83 25.14 -1.17
N GLY A 528 -3.30 25.72 -2.25
CA GLY A 528 -3.89 26.92 -2.86
C GLY A 528 -5.22 26.65 -3.57
N GLU A 529 -5.97 27.68 -4.00
CA GLU A 529 -7.31 27.50 -4.57
C GLU A 529 -7.31 26.73 -5.90
N VAL A 530 -6.34 27.00 -6.77
CA VAL A 530 -6.14 26.33 -8.08
C VAL A 530 -4.75 25.72 -8.10
N ILE A 531 -4.62 24.44 -8.41
CA ILE A 531 -3.34 23.73 -8.48
C ILE A 531 -3.20 22.96 -9.78
N HIS A 532 -1.97 22.66 -10.17
CA HIS A 532 -1.69 21.85 -11.36
C HIS A 532 -2.31 20.45 -11.19
N ARG A 533 -2.80 19.87 -12.29
CA ARG A 533 -3.53 18.57 -12.27
C ARG A 533 -2.70 17.41 -11.71
N GLU A 534 -1.40 17.42 -12.00
CA GLU A 534 -0.45 16.37 -11.57
C GLU A 534 0.28 16.72 -10.27
N SER A 535 -0.25 17.66 -9.49
CA SER A 535 0.34 18.02 -8.19
C SER A 535 0.22 16.85 -7.21
N VAL A 536 1.28 16.60 -6.44
CA VAL A 536 1.24 15.66 -5.31
C VAL A 536 0.14 16.08 -4.33
N PRO A 537 -0.82 15.21 -3.99
CA PRO A 537 -1.86 15.51 -3.01
C PRO A 537 -1.30 15.63 -1.59
N MET A 538 -1.75 16.62 -0.82
CA MET A 538 -1.23 16.93 0.52
C MET A 538 -2.02 16.26 1.64
N HIS A 539 -2.54 15.04 1.46
CA HIS A 539 -3.43 14.40 2.44
C HIS A 539 -2.75 14.14 3.79
N THR A 540 -1.56 13.53 3.78
CA THR A 540 -0.78 13.21 4.99
C THR A 540 -0.37 14.48 5.72
N PHE A 541 0.17 15.45 4.98
CA PHE A 541 0.55 16.75 5.54
C PHE A 541 -0.65 17.52 6.11
N ALA A 542 -1.78 17.55 5.40
CA ALA A 542 -2.99 18.20 5.88
C ALA A 542 -3.60 17.53 7.12
N LYS A 543 -3.46 16.21 7.26
CA LYS A 543 -3.87 15.48 8.48
C LYS A 543 -3.06 15.94 9.68
N TYR A 544 -1.72 16.05 9.54
CA TYR A 544 -0.87 16.63 10.58
C TYR A 544 -1.30 18.06 10.92
N LEU A 545 -1.45 18.93 9.91
CA LEU A 545 -1.87 20.32 10.13
C LEU A 545 -3.24 20.44 10.80
N PHE A 546 -4.19 19.59 10.40
CA PHE A 546 -5.51 19.53 11.01
C PHE A 546 -5.42 19.19 12.49
N SER A 547 -4.71 18.12 12.85
CA SER A 547 -4.52 17.70 14.24
C SER A 547 -3.78 18.75 15.08
N ALA A 548 -2.75 19.38 14.51
CA ALA A 548 -1.96 20.42 15.19
C ALA A 548 -2.74 21.73 15.40
N LEU A 549 -3.58 22.13 14.43
CA LEU A 549 -4.35 23.37 14.51
C LEU A 549 -5.67 23.24 15.27
N LEU A 550 -6.30 22.06 15.28
CA LEU A 550 -7.64 21.86 15.81
C LEU A 550 -7.85 22.42 17.24
N PRO A 551 -6.91 22.26 18.20
CA PRO A 551 -7.06 22.82 19.54
C PRO A 551 -6.99 24.37 19.61
N HIS A 552 -6.45 25.02 18.58
CA HIS A 552 -6.13 26.45 18.59
C HIS A 552 -6.96 27.29 17.62
N ASP A 553 -7.29 26.74 16.45
CA ASP A 553 -8.06 27.42 15.39
C ASP A 553 -8.80 26.38 14.53
N ALA A 554 -9.97 25.95 15.03
CA ALA A 554 -10.75 24.91 14.37
C ALA A 554 -11.22 25.34 12.96
N ASP A 555 -11.62 26.59 12.75
CA ASP A 555 -12.12 27.05 11.44
C ASP A 555 -11.02 27.02 10.38
N LEU A 556 -9.80 27.45 10.74
CA LEU A 556 -8.65 27.33 9.85
C LEU A 556 -8.30 25.85 9.57
N ALA A 557 -8.35 24.98 10.58
CA ALA A 557 -8.09 23.56 10.45
C ALA A 557 -9.05 22.90 9.44
N TYR A 558 -10.36 23.11 9.59
CA TYR A 558 -11.36 22.57 8.65
C TYR A 558 -11.21 23.13 7.24
N LYS A 559 -10.99 24.45 7.10
CA LYS A 559 -10.77 25.07 5.80
C LYS A 559 -9.58 24.46 5.05
N LEU A 560 -8.51 24.16 5.79
CA LEU A 560 -7.31 23.53 5.26
C LEU A 560 -7.54 22.07 4.87
N ALA A 561 -8.11 21.27 5.77
CA ALA A 561 -8.35 19.86 5.51
C ALA A 561 -9.35 19.62 4.37
N LEU A 562 -10.44 20.41 4.31
CA LEU A 562 -11.40 20.39 3.20
C LEU A 562 -10.74 20.69 1.86
N ARG A 563 -9.82 21.67 1.84
CA ARG A 563 -9.06 22.03 0.63
C ARG A 563 -8.12 20.91 0.19
N ALA A 564 -7.49 20.22 1.14
CA ALA A 564 -6.55 19.14 0.88
C ALA A 564 -7.22 17.84 0.43
N MET A 565 -8.52 17.63 0.68
CA MET A 565 -9.22 16.41 0.27
C MET A 565 -9.33 16.25 -1.26
N ARG A 566 -9.11 17.30 -2.05
CA ARG A 566 -9.15 17.19 -3.52
C ARG A 566 -8.06 16.26 -4.06
N LEU A 567 -8.38 15.57 -5.15
CA LEU A 567 -7.45 14.69 -5.86
C LEU A 567 -7.48 15.03 -7.36
N PRO A 568 -6.84 16.15 -7.78
CA PRO A 568 -7.03 16.75 -9.11
C PRO A 568 -6.72 15.82 -10.29
N VAL A 569 -5.84 14.83 -10.09
CA VAL A 569 -5.49 13.86 -11.13
C VAL A 569 -6.72 13.06 -11.60
N LEU A 570 -7.66 12.76 -10.69
CA LEU A 570 -8.88 12.00 -10.96
C LEU A 570 -10.07 12.88 -11.37
N GLU A 571 -9.96 14.21 -11.25
CA GLU A 571 -11.01 15.12 -11.69
C GLU A 571 -11.14 15.04 -13.22
N THR A 572 -12.30 14.58 -13.71
CA THR A 572 -12.63 14.65 -15.13
C THR A 572 -12.79 16.11 -15.52
N THR A 573 -11.91 16.60 -16.40
CA THR A 573 -12.11 17.89 -17.06
C THR A 573 -13.50 17.86 -17.70
N ALA A 574 -14.43 18.68 -17.21
CA ALA A 574 -15.72 18.83 -17.85
C ALA A 574 -15.49 19.12 -19.34
N PRO A 575 -16.19 18.43 -20.27
CA PRO A 575 -16.14 18.83 -21.66
C PRO A 575 -16.65 20.27 -21.72
N SER A 576 -15.86 21.17 -22.29
CA SER A 576 -16.30 22.50 -22.70
C SER A 576 -17.65 22.36 -23.42
N GLY A 577 -18.66 23.09 -22.96
CA GLY A 577 -20.05 22.90 -23.35
C GLY A 577 -20.31 23.20 -24.82
N ASP A 578 -20.14 22.20 -25.68
CA ASP A 578 -20.83 22.10 -26.96
C ASP A 578 -21.85 20.97 -26.87
N VAL A 579 -23.11 21.37 -26.64
CA VAL A 579 -24.28 20.50 -26.53
C VAL A 579 -24.81 20.21 -27.94
N THR A 580 -24.13 19.37 -28.70
CA THR A 580 -24.75 18.66 -29.82
C THR A 580 -24.18 17.24 -29.89
N HIS A 581 -25.07 16.24 -29.96
CA HIS A 581 -24.84 14.78 -30.04
C HIS A 581 -24.94 13.97 -28.73
N PRO A 582 -26.06 13.24 -28.53
CA PRO A 582 -26.23 12.34 -27.40
C PRO A 582 -25.65 10.93 -27.69
N HIS A 583 -24.89 10.45 -26.70
CA HIS A 583 -24.64 9.07 -26.24
C HIS A 583 -24.41 7.92 -27.26
N HIS A 584 -23.19 7.36 -27.23
CA HIS A 584 -22.93 5.91 -27.02
C HIS A 584 -21.50 5.69 -26.48
N LEU A 585 -21.40 5.07 -25.29
CA LEU A 585 -20.16 4.66 -24.61
C LEU A 585 -19.46 3.50 -25.32
N VAL A 586 -18.13 3.55 -25.46
CA VAL A 586 -17.21 2.52 -24.91
C VAL A 586 -15.89 3.22 -24.56
N SER A 587 -15.55 3.17 -23.27
CA SER A 587 -14.27 3.57 -22.69
C SER A 587 -13.20 2.55 -23.05
N VAL A 588 -12.37 2.87 -24.06
CA VAL A 588 -11.03 2.30 -24.24
C VAL A 588 -10.13 3.41 -24.77
N VAL A 589 -9.60 4.24 -23.86
CA VAL A 589 -8.37 5.02 -24.11
C VAL A 589 -7.39 4.77 -22.97
N PRO A 590 -6.67 3.64 -22.96
CA PRO A 590 -5.67 3.36 -21.95
C PRO A 590 -4.36 4.11 -22.29
N SER A 591 -4.31 5.43 -22.13
CA SER A 591 -3.04 6.18 -22.35
C SER A 591 -2.96 7.65 -21.85
N ARG A 592 -3.83 8.15 -20.96
CA ARG A 592 -3.74 9.55 -20.48
C ARG A 592 -3.71 9.78 -18.96
N TYR A 593 -3.52 8.75 -18.14
CA TYR A 593 -3.27 8.95 -16.71
C TYR A 593 -1.78 8.73 -16.42
N PRO A 594 -1.10 9.67 -15.73
CA PRO A 594 0.27 9.45 -15.29
C PRO A 594 0.31 8.20 -14.40
N ARG A 595 1.32 7.35 -14.57
CA ARG A 595 1.47 6.11 -13.77
C ARG A 595 1.88 6.46 -12.34
N TRP A 596 0.90 6.72 -11.48
CA TRP A 596 1.09 6.93 -10.05
C TRP A 596 0.99 5.59 -9.34
N PHE A 597 2.13 4.97 -9.05
CA PHE A 597 2.20 3.67 -8.39
C PHE A 597 1.74 3.75 -6.93
N THR A 598 1.90 4.92 -6.31
CA THR A 598 1.47 5.20 -4.93
C THR A 598 0.02 5.65 -4.80
N LEU A 599 -0.78 5.63 -5.87
CA LEU A 599 -2.17 6.13 -5.85
C LEU A 599 -3.01 5.47 -4.75
N GLY A 600 -2.91 4.14 -4.57
CA GLY A 600 -3.64 3.44 -3.52
C GLY A 600 -3.27 3.89 -2.10
N HIS A 601 -1.99 4.23 -1.87
CA HIS A 601 -1.55 4.82 -0.60
C HIS A 601 -2.15 6.23 -0.42
N LEU A 602 -2.11 7.07 -1.47
CA LEU A 602 -2.68 8.43 -1.42
C LEU A 602 -4.18 8.41 -1.15
N GLU A 603 -4.94 7.53 -1.81
CA GLU A 603 -6.39 7.36 -1.55
C GLU A 603 -6.65 6.89 -0.10
N SER A 604 -5.79 6.02 0.45
CA SER A 604 -5.88 5.63 1.87
C SER A 604 -5.64 6.83 2.79
N GLN A 605 -4.65 7.68 2.51
CA GLN A 605 -4.38 8.90 3.29
C GLN A 605 -5.52 9.92 3.16
N GLN A 606 -6.15 10.05 1.98
CA GLN A 606 -7.35 10.85 1.77
C GLN A 606 -8.50 10.38 2.67
N CYS A 607 -8.70 9.06 2.76
CA CYS A 607 -9.69 8.44 3.64
C CYS A 607 -9.37 8.68 5.12
N GLU A 608 -8.10 8.58 5.53
CA GLU A 608 -7.71 8.84 6.92
C GLU A 608 -7.92 10.31 7.33
N LEU A 609 -7.62 11.26 6.44
CA LEU A 609 -7.91 12.67 6.65
C LEU A 609 -9.41 12.89 6.86
N ALA A 610 -10.25 12.35 5.98
CA ALA A 610 -11.71 12.44 6.09
C ALA A 610 -12.24 11.83 7.40
N SER A 611 -11.73 10.66 7.81
CA SER A 611 -12.11 10.01 9.08
C SER A 611 -11.72 10.86 10.30
N THR A 612 -10.54 11.49 10.27
CA THR A 612 -10.07 12.41 11.30
C THR A 612 -10.99 13.63 11.42
N MET A 613 -11.41 14.20 10.28
CA MET A 613 -12.36 15.32 10.25
C MET A 613 -13.74 14.95 10.77
N LEU A 614 -14.27 13.77 10.40
CA LEU A 614 -15.57 13.28 10.89
C LEU A 614 -15.55 13.08 12.41
N THR A 615 -14.46 12.53 12.94
CA THR A 615 -14.27 12.32 14.38
C THR A 615 -14.25 13.67 15.13
N ALA A 616 -13.52 14.64 14.61
CA ALA A 616 -13.41 15.97 15.21
C ALA A 616 -14.68 16.82 15.07
N ALA A 617 -15.55 16.51 14.09
CA ALA A 617 -16.79 17.24 13.84
C ALA A 617 -17.96 16.71 14.68
N LYS A 618 -17.72 15.71 15.54
CA LYS A 618 -18.74 15.13 16.42
C LYS A 618 -19.41 16.23 17.27
N GLY A 619 -20.73 16.31 17.19
CA GLY A 619 -21.53 17.36 17.85
C GLY A 619 -21.67 18.68 17.09
N ASP A 620 -21.04 18.86 15.93
CA ASP A 620 -21.15 20.05 15.08
C ASP A 620 -21.79 19.72 13.72
N MET A 621 -23.09 19.95 13.63
CA MET A 621 -23.89 19.59 12.45
C MET A 621 -23.46 20.32 11.17
N LEU A 622 -23.02 21.58 11.27
CA LEU A 622 -22.60 22.36 10.10
C LEU A 622 -21.30 21.79 9.54
N ARG A 623 -20.31 21.53 10.41
CA ARG A 623 -19.03 20.95 10.00
C ARG A 623 -19.20 19.53 9.45
N LEU A 624 -20.03 18.69 10.08
CA LEU A 624 -20.35 17.36 9.57
C LEU A 624 -20.93 17.40 8.16
N ARG A 625 -21.86 18.32 7.88
CA ARG A 625 -22.44 18.49 6.56
C ARG A 625 -21.39 18.90 5.53
N THR A 626 -20.53 19.87 5.85
CA THR A 626 -19.47 20.31 4.94
C THR A 626 -18.45 19.21 4.65
N VAL A 627 -18.09 18.41 5.67
CA VAL A 627 -17.21 17.25 5.52
C VAL A 627 -17.86 16.19 4.63
N LEU A 628 -19.14 15.88 4.84
CA LEU A 628 -19.90 14.94 4.02
C LEU A 628 -19.95 15.37 2.55
N GLU A 629 -20.29 16.63 2.28
CA GLU A 629 -20.32 17.18 0.92
C GLU A 629 -18.94 17.08 0.24
N ALA A 630 -17.87 17.31 1.00
CA ALA A 630 -16.51 17.22 0.49
C ALA A 630 -16.03 15.76 0.27
N ILE A 631 -16.44 14.80 1.11
CA ILE A 631 -16.22 13.37 0.88
C ILE A 631 -16.93 12.93 -0.40
N GLN A 632 -18.21 13.28 -0.54
CA GLN A 632 -19.04 12.93 -1.69
C GLN A 632 -18.46 13.45 -3.01
N LYS A 633 -17.82 14.63 -2.97
CA LYS A 633 -17.21 15.26 -4.13
C LYS A 633 -15.85 14.67 -4.51
N ASN A 634 -14.97 14.43 -3.54
CA ASN A 634 -13.54 14.19 -3.81
C ASN A 634 -13.10 12.72 -3.67
N ILE A 635 -13.85 11.87 -2.96
CA ILE A 635 -13.52 10.45 -2.80
C ILE A 635 -14.31 9.65 -3.83
N HIS A 636 -13.60 8.97 -4.73
CA HIS A 636 -14.21 8.24 -5.84
C HIS A 636 -14.26 6.72 -5.64
N SER A 637 -13.55 6.20 -4.64
CA SER A 637 -13.50 4.77 -4.35
C SER A 637 -14.68 4.33 -3.45
N SER A 638 -15.54 3.46 -3.97
CA SER A 638 -16.69 2.95 -3.19
C SER A 638 -16.28 2.17 -1.95
N SER A 639 -15.11 1.52 -1.95
CA SER A 639 -14.60 0.78 -0.78
C SER A 639 -14.13 1.72 0.32
N LEU A 640 -13.53 2.86 -0.03
CA LEU A 640 -13.09 3.87 0.95
C LEU A 640 -14.26 4.66 1.52
N ILE A 641 -15.26 5.02 0.71
CA ILE A 641 -16.50 5.63 1.21
C ILE A 641 -17.22 4.66 2.17
N PHE A 642 -17.24 3.35 1.84
CA PHE A 642 -17.82 2.36 2.74
C PHE A 642 -17.04 2.25 4.06
N LYS A 643 -15.70 2.26 4.02
CA LYS A 643 -14.86 2.31 5.23
C LYS A 643 -15.18 3.55 6.08
N LEU A 644 -15.31 4.72 5.46
CA LEU A 644 -15.69 5.96 6.16
C LEU A 644 -17.09 5.87 6.79
N ALA A 645 -18.04 5.26 6.10
CA ALA A 645 -19.38 5.03 6.64
C ALA A 645 -19.32 4.13 7.89
N GLN A 646 -18.48 3.08 7.87
CA GLN A 646 -18.26 2.20 9.01
C GLN A 646 -17.56 2.89 10.18
N ASP A 647 -16.54 3.71 9.90
CA ASP A 647 -15.83 4.49 10.92
C ASP A 647 -16.78 5.51 11.58
N ALA A 648 -17.55 6.26 10.78
CA ALA A 648 -18.55 7.20 11.28
C ALA A 648 -19.61 6.51 12.16
N PHE A 649 -20.11 5.35 11.72
CA PHE A 649 -21.06 4.55 12.51
C PHE A 649 -20.46 4.11 13.84
N LYS A 650 -19.21 3.61 13.84
CA LYS A 650 -18.52 3.18 15.06
C LYS A 650 -18.31 4.32 16.05
N ILE A 651 -18.00 5.53 15.57
CA ILE A 651 -17.84 6.74 16.40
C ILE A 651 -19.20 7.21 16.96
N ALA A 652 -20.27 6.99 16.19
CA ALA A 652 -21.63 7.37 16.56
C ALA A 652 -22.28 6.41 17.57
N THR A 653 -21.84 5.15 17.66
CA THR A 653 -22.34 4.13 18.60
C THR A 653 -21.26 3.66 19.60
N PRO A 654 -20.78 4.53 20.50
CA PRO A 654 -19.86 4.12 21.57
C PRO A 654 -20.54 3.18 22.59
N ALA A 655 -19.78 2.28 23.20
CA ALA A 655 -20.32 1.28 24.14
C ALA A 655 -20.93 1.89 25.43
N ASP A 656 -20.42 3.06 25.85
CA ASP A 656 -20.71 3.65 27.16
C ASP A 656 -21.55 4.94 27.11
N SER A 657 -22.00 5.39 25.92
CA SER A 657 -22.81 6.62 25.78
C SER A 657 -23.89 6.51 24.71
N ASN A 658 -24.88 7.42 24.79
CA ASN A 658 -25.98 7.48 23.83
C ASN A 658 -25.47 7.69 22.40
N SER A 659 -26.18 7.10 21.43
CA SER A 659 -25.84 7.21 20.02
C SER A 659 -25.96 8.64 19.50
N ASP A 660 -24.97 9.11 18.74
CA ASP A 660 -25.01 10.40 18.07
C ASP A 660 -25.83 10.30 16.77
N THR A 661 -27.09 10.71 16.82
CA THR A 661 -28.01 10.67 15.69
C THR A 661 -27.51 11.49 14.49
N THR A 662 -26.76 12.58 14.71
CA THR A 662 -26.27 13.41 13.60
C THR A 662 -25.18 12.69 12.81
N LEU A 663 -24.24 12.04 13.51
CA LEU A 663 -23.18 11.27 12.88
C LEU A 663 -23.70 9.95 12.29
N LEU A 664 -24.71 9.33 12.91
CA LEU A 664 -25.44 8.19 12.32
C LEU A 664 -26.10 8.56 10.97
N ASN A 665 -26.67 9.76 10.84
CA ASN A 665 -27.21 10.23 9.57
C ASN A 665 -26.10 10.42 8.52
N VAL A 666 -24.93 10.92 8.90
CA VAL A 666 -23.77 11.01 7.99
C VAL A 666 -23.31 9.62 7.53
N ALA A 667 -23.20 8.66 8.46
CA ALA A 667 -22.87 7.28 8.14
C ALA A 667 -23.88 6.64 7.17
N LEU A 668 -25.18 6.92 7.38
CA LEU A 668 -26.24 6.47 6.51
C LEU A 668 -26.12 7.07 5.10
N GLU A 669 -25.92 8.38 4.98
CA GLU A 669 -25.77 9.07 3.68
C GLU A 669 -24.57 8.56 2.89
N LEU A 670 -23.42 8.33 3.55
CA LEU A 670 -22.25 7.70 2.91
C LEU A 670 -22.57 6.27 2.45
N GLY A 671 -23.26 5.49 3.28
CA GLY A 671 -23.72 4.14 2.91
C GLY A 671 -24.68 4.14 1.71
N LEU A 672 -25.59 5.11 1.64
CA LEU A 672 -26.50 5.29 0.51
C LEU A 672 -25.74 5.65 -0.78
N GLN A 673 -24.72 6.50 -0.70
CA GLN A 673 -23.86 6.80 -1.84
C GLN A 673 -23.15 5.54 -2.36
N VAL A 674 -22.61 4.69 -1.47
CA VAL A 674 -21.99 3.41 -1.84
C VAL A 674 -23.00 2.51 -2.57
N MET A 675 -24.26 2.45 -2.11
CA MET A 675 -25.29 1.65 -2.77
C MET A 675 -25.55 2.13 -4.21
N ARG A 676 -25.62 3.45 -4.42
CA ARG A 676 -25.80 4.05 -5.75
C ARG A 676 -24.61 3.74 -6.67
N MET A 677 -23.37 3.86 -6.16
CA MET A 677 -22.15 3.59 -6.93
C MET A 677 -21.99 2.10 -7.30
N THR A 678 -22.45 1.21 -6.43
CA THR A 678 -22.28 -0.24 -6.60
C THR A 678 -23.46 -0.94 -7.26
N LEU A 679 -24.54 -0.21 -7.63
CA LEU A 679 -25.75 -0.82 -8.18
C LEU A 679 -25.52 -1.44 -9.57
N SER A 680 -24.71 -0.80 -10.40
CA SER A 680 -24.40 -1.24 -11.77
C SER A 680 -23.04 -1.95 -11.89
N THR A 681 -22.23 -1.98 -10.83
CA THR A 681 -20.88 -2.53 -10.84
C THR A 681 -20.81 -3.85 -10.07
N LEU A 682 -20.08 -4.83 -10.61
CA LEU A 682 -19.88 -6.12 -9.95
C LEU A 682 -18.98 -5.93 -8.72
N ASN A 683 -19.58 -6.01 -7.53
CA ASN A 683 -18.85 -5.94 -6.27
C ASN A 683 -19.17 -7.17 -5.41
N TRP A 684 -18.15 -7.99 -5.16
CA TRP A 684 -18.28 -9.24 -4.40
C TRP A 684 -18.74 -9.04 -2.95
N ARG A 685 -18.49 -7.86 -2.35
CA ARG A 685 -18.93 -7.49 -0.99
C ARG A 685 -20.31 -6.83 -0.95
N ARG A 686 -20.98 -6.62 -2.08
CA ARG A 686 -22.24 -5.84 -2.13
C ARG A 686 -23.30 -6.34 -1.16
N ARG A 687 -23.50 -7.66 -1.05
CA ARG A 687 -24.50 -8.23 -0.11
C ARG A 687 -24.19 -7.90 1.35
N GLU A 688 -22.91 -7.83 1.74
CA GLU A 688 -22.51 -7.43 3.09
C GLU A 688 -22.77 -5.95 3.32
N MET A 689 -22.45 -5.11 2.33
CA MET A 689 -22.71 -3.67 2.38
C MET A 689 -24.21 -3.36 2.52
N VAL A 690 -25.08 -4.10 1.81
CA VAL A 690 -26.54 -3.97 1.94
C VAL A 690 -27.01 -4.33 3.35
N ARG A 691 -26.53 -5.44 3.92
CA ARG A 691 -26.88 -5.84 5.30
C ARG A 691 -26.41 -4.81 6.33
N TRP A 692 -25.20 -4.29 6.14
CA TRP A 692 -24.66 -3.24 6.99
C TRP A 692 -25.49 -1.96 6.91
N LEU A 693 -25.91 -1.54 5.71
CA LEU A 693 -26.74 -0.35 5.53
C LEU A 693 -28.08 -0.46 6.28
N VAL A 694 -28.74 -1.63 6.21
CA VAL A 694 -29.99 -1.87 6.95
C VAL A 694 -29.76 -1.82 8.47
N THR A 695 -28.63 -2.33 8.94
CA THR A 695 -28.23 -2.23 10.35
C THR A 695 -28.04 -0.76 10.75
N CYS A 696 -27.32 0.02 9.94
CA CYS A 696 -27.12 1.46 10.17
C CYS A 696 -28.46 2.22 10.20
N ALA A 697 -29.35 1.96 9.24
CA ALA A 697 -30.67 2.58 9.18
C ALA A 697 -31.56 2.20 10.37
N THR A 698 -31.40 0.99 10.92
CA THR A 698 -32.08 0.55 12.14
C THR A 698 -31.63 1.36 13.35
N GLU A 699 -30.34 1.68 13.48
CA GLU A 699 -29.85 2.54 14.58
C GLU A 699 -30.26 4.01 14.41
N VAL A 700 -30.41 4.49 13.17
CA VAL A 700 -30.90 5.87 12.89
C VAL A 700 -32.38 6.01 13.26
N GLY A 701 -33.20 5.01 12.95
CA GLY A 701 -34.60 4.94 13.35
C GLY A 701 -35.59 4.65 12.21
N VAL A 702 -36.88 4.57 12.57
CA VAL A 702 -37.99 4.16 11.68
C VAL A 702 -38.05 4.95 10.37
N ARG A 703 -37.86 6.28 10.44
CA ARG A 703 -37.92 7.15 9.25
C ARG A 703 -36.85 6.82 8.22
N ALA A 704 -35.65 6.43 8.64
CA ALA A 704 -34.59 6.03 7.74
C ALA A 704 -34.93 4.71 7.03
N LEU A 705 -35.49 3.74 7.76
CA LEU A 705 -35.97 2.48 7.19
C LEU A 705 -37.08 2.71 6.16
N VAL A 706 -38.08 3.55 6.47
CA VAL A 706 -39.14 3.91 5.52
C VAL A 706 -38.56 4.57 4.26
N SER A 707 -37.63 5.52 4.41
CA SER A 707 -36.99 6.21 3.29
C SER A 707 -36.24 5.25 2.36
N ILE A 708 -35.49 4.29 2.92
CA ILE A 708 -34.76 3.28 2.15
C ILE A 708 -35.71 2.31 1.44
N LEU A 709 -36.80 1.91 2.10
CA LEU A 709 -37.84 1.07 1.48
C LEU A 709 -38.54 1.80 0.33
N GLN A 710 -38.82 3.10 0.46
CA GLN A 710 -39.47 3.89 -0.59
C GLN A 710 -38.53 4.16 -1.78
N SER A 711 -37.22 4.31 -1.52
CA SER A 711 -36.21 4.66 -2.53
C SER A 711 -35.47 3.45 -3.13
N TRP A 712 -35.99 2.23 -2.91
CA TRP A 712 -35.29 0.97 -3.19
C TRP A 712 -34.78 0.83 -4.63
N TYR A 713 -35.52 1.37 -5.61
CA TYR A 713 -35.23 1.27 -7.04
C TYR A 713 -33.88 1.91 -7.43
N SER A 714 -33.40 2.87 -6.63
CA SER A 714 -32.14 3.59 -6.84
C SER A 714 -30.96 3.03 -6.04
N LEU A 715 -31.22 2.07 -5.14
CA LEU A 715 -30.26 1.59 -4.14
C LEU A 715 -29.97 0.10 -4.25
N PHE A 716 -30.98 -0.72 -4.56
CA PHE A 716 -30.90 -2.18 -4.50
C PHE A 716 -31.39 -2.85 -5.77
N THR A 717 -30.87 -4.06 -6.01
CA THR A 717 -31.51 -4.98 -6.95
C THR A 717 -32.82 -5.52 -6.35
N PRO A 718 -33.81 -5.93 -7.16
CA PRO A 718 -35.07 -6.49 -6.66
C PRO A 718 -34.87 -7.65 -5.67
N THR A 719 -33.87 -8.50 -5.92
CA THR A 719 -33.51 -9.61 -5.03
C THR A 719 -32.95 -9.15 -3.70
N GLU A 720 -32.08 -8.13 -3.68
CA GLU A 720 -31.53 -7.57 -2.43
C GLU A 720 -32.62 -6.88 -1.61
N ALA A 721 -33.48 -6.11 -2.27
CA ALA A 721 -34.57 -5.38 -1.65
C ALA A 721 -35.56 -6.33 -0.95
N THR A 722 -35.92 -7.45 -1.59
CA THR A 722 -36.87 -8.42 -1.04
C THR A 722 -36.25 -9.36 -0.01
N SER A 723 -35.15 -10.03 -0.36
CA SER A 723 -34.60 -11.11 0.46
C SER A 723 -33.74 -10.63 1.63
N ILE A 724 -33.17 -9.42 1.55
CA ILE A 724 -32.30 -8.86 2.60
C ILE A 724 -33.03 -7.71 3.30
N VAL A 725 -33.37 -6.65 2.57
CA VAL A 725 -33.87 -5.39 3.18
C VAL A 725 -35.23 -5.60 3.84
N ALA A 726 -36.25 -5.98 3.05
CA ALA A 726 -37.61 -6.16 3.57
C ALA A 726 -37.68 -7.27 4.63
N ALA A 727 -37.00 -8.39 4.41
CA ALA A 727 -36.93 -9.49 5.38
C ALA A 727 -36.31 -9.08 6.73
N THR A 728 -35.24 -8.28 6.70
CA THR A 728 -34.59 -7.79 7.92
C THR A 728 -35.47 -6.76 8.64
N VAL A 729 -36.07 -5.81 7.91
CA VAL A 729 -36.97 -4.80 8.50
C VAL A 729 -38.18 -5.44 9.18
N MET A 730 -38.74 -6.51 8.60
CA MET A 730 -39.89 -7.23 9.16
C MET A 730 -39.52 -8.25 10.25
N SER A 731 -38.23 -8.41 10.57
CA SER A 731 -37.77 -9.40 11.55
C SER A 731 -38.11 -9.03 13.00
N HIS A 732 -38.23 -10.03 13.87
CA HIS A 732 -38.50 -9.80 15.30
C HIS A 732 -37.38 -9.03 16.00
N ASN A 733 -36.13 -9.23 15.58
CA ASN A 733 -34.98 -8.52 16.14
C ASN A 733 -35.05 -7.01 15.92
N THR A 734 -35.48 -6.57 14.73
CA THR A 734 -35.62 -5.15 14.39
C THR A 734 -36.71 -4.49 15.24
N ILE A 735 -37.83 -5.20 15.46
CA ILE A 735 -38.92 -4.72 16.30
C ILE A 735 -38.47 -4.52 17.75
N LEU A 736 -37.71 -5.48 18.29
CA LEU A 736 -37.17 -5.39 19.65
C LEU A 736 -36.14 -4.27 19.80
N ARG A 737 -35.21 -4.13 18.83
CA ARG A 737 -34.19 -3.07 18.87
C ARG A 737 -34.79 -1.67 18.85
N LEU A 738 -35.79 -1.44 17.99
CA LEU A 738 -36.39 -0.12 17.83
C LEU A 738 -37.51 0.18 18.84
N SER A 739 -37.90 -0.79 19.68
CA SER A 739 -39.03 -0.66 20.62
C SER A 739 -40.28 -0.07 19.97
N LEU A 740 -40.66 -0.62 18.81
CA LEU A 740 -41.70 -0.04 17.95
C LEU A 740 -43.10 -0.13 18.56
N ASP A 741 -43.82 0.98 18.50
CA ASP A 741 -45.26 1.00 18.74
C ASP A 741 -46.03 0.32 17.60
N TYR A 742 -47.23 -0.17 17.90
CA TYR A 742 -48.12 -0.81 16.91
C TYR A 742 -48.29 -0.02 15.59
N PRO A 743 -48.58 1.31 15.59
CA PRO A 743 -48.71 2.08 14.35
C PRO A 743 -47.43 2.13 13.51
N GLN A 744 -46.27 2.30 14.15
CA GLN A 744 -44.97 2.35 13.45
C GLN A 744 -44.60 0.99 12.84
N ARG A 745 -44.94 -0.09 13.55
CA ARG A 745 -44.78 -1.45 13.05
C ARG A 745 -45.64 -1.71 11.81
N GLU A 746 -46.89 -1.26 11.82
CA GLU A 746 -47.80 -1.43 10.68
C GLU A 746 -47.37 -0.59 9.47
N GLU A 747 -46.88 0.62 9.69
CA GLU A 747 -46.31 1.48 8.64
C GLU A 747 -45.12 0.81 7.94
N LEU A 748 -44.15 0.30 8.70
CA LEU A 748 -42.99 -0.41 8.16
C LEU A 748 -43.41 -1.68 7.42
N ALA A 749 -44.33 -2.45 7.99
CA ALA A 749 -44.84 -3.67 7.35
C ALA A 749 -45.59 -3.36 6.05
N SER A 750 -46.34 -2.27 5.99
CA SER A 750 -47.02 -1.81 4.77
C SER A 750 -46.03 -1.39 3.68
N CYS A 751 -44.99 -0.63 4.04
CA CYS A 751 -43.93 -0.23 3.11
C CYS A 751 -43.13 -1.44 2.59
N ALA A 752 -42.77 -2.38 3.47
CA ALA A 752 -42.04 -3.59 3.09
C ALA A 752 -42.87 -4.50 2.17
N ARG A 753 -44.18 -4.67 2.42
CA ARG A 753 -45.10 -5.39 1.52
C ARG A 753 -45.19 -4.72 0.15
N THR A 754 -45.37 -3.40 0.12
CA THR A 754 -45.45 -2.63 -1.13
C THR A 754 -44.18 -2.78 -1.97
N LEU A 755 -43.01 -2.63 -1.35
CA LEU A 755 -41.72 -2.89 -2.00
C LEU A 755 -41.64 -4.33 -2.53
N ALA A 756 -42.05 -5.32 -1.74
CA ALA A 756 -41.95 -6.71 -2.14
C ALA A 756 -42.83 -7.04 -3.35
N LEU A 757 -44.04 -6.49 -3.42
CA LEU A 757 -44.92 -6.58 -4.58
C LEU A 757 -44.30 -5.94 -5.81
N GLN A 758 -43.76 -4.73 -5.69
CA GLN A 758 -43.10 -4.03 -6.81
C GLN A 758 -41.88 -4.81 -7.33
N CYS A 759 -41.08 -5.40 -6.44
CA CYS A 759 -39.94 -6.23 -6.81
C CYS A 759 -40.40 -7.51 -7.52
N ALA A 760 -41.46 -8.16 -7.03
CA ALA A 760 -42.04 -9.35 -7.66
C ALA A 760 -42.64 -9.04 -9.04
N MET A 761 -43.17 -7.84 -9.27
CA MET A 761 -43.62 -7.43 -10.61
C MET A 761 -42.43 -7.25 -11.59
N LYS A 762 -41.29 -6.75 -11.11
CA LYS A 762 -40.12 -6.46 -11.94
C LYS A 762 -39.27 -7.70 -12.24
N ASP A 763 -39.07 -8.55 -11.24
CA ASP A 763 -38.35 -9.82 -11.36
C ASP A 763 -39.11 -10.93 -10.61
N PRO A 764 -40.19 -11.46 -11.21
CA PRO A 764 -41.00 -12.49 -10.58
C PRO A 764 -40.21 -13.75 -10.24
N GLN A 765 -39.23 -14.12 -11.07
CA GLN A 765 -38.52 -15.39 -10.95
C GLN A 765 -37.73 -15.49 -9.64
N ASN A 766 -37.12 -14.39 -9.20
CA ASN A 766 -36.29 -14.41 -7.99
C ASN A 766 -36.98 -13.80 -6.76
N CYS A 767 -38.03 -12.99 -6.93
CA CYS A 767 -38.64 -12.22 -5.84
C CYS A 767 -40.00 -12.78 -5.36
N ALA A 768 -40.70 -13.58 -6.17
CA ALA A 768 -42.07 -14.03 -5.87
C ALA A 768 -42.21 -14.76 -4.53
N LEU A 769 -41.34 -15.73 -4.23
CA LEU A 769 -41.41 -16.49 -2.98
C LEU A 769 -41.19 -15.60 -1.75
N SER A 770 -40.22 -14.69 -1.83
CA SER A 770 -39.95 -13.70 -0.78
C SER A 770 -41.15 -12.78 -0.56
N ALA A 771 -41.76 -12.28 -1.64
CA ALA A 771 -42.96 -11.44 -1.54
C ALA A 771 -44.14 -12.17 -0.88
N LEU A 772 -44.40 -13.42 -1.27
CA LEU A 772 -45.44 -14.25 -0.67
C LEU A 772 -45.21 -14.49 0.83
N THR A 773 -43.94 -14.64 1.23
CA THR A 773 -43.58 -14.84 2.65
C THR A 773 -43.77 -13.55 3.46
N LEU A 774 -43.37 -12.40 2.91
CA LEU A 774 -43.51 -11.10 3.59
C LEU A 774 -44.97 -10.66 3.69
N CYS A 775 -45.81 -11.03 2.73
CA CYS A 775 -47.23 -10.67 2.69
C CYS A 775 -48.15 -11.63 3.45
N GLU A 776 -47.65 -12.74 4.03
CA GLU A 776 -48.47 -13.82 4.61
C GLU A 776 -49.53 -13.35 5.64
N LYS A 777 -49.23 -12.28 6.40
CA LYS A 777 -50.12 -11.77 7.45
C LYS A 777 -51.20 -10.82 6.94
N ASP A 778 -51.11 -10.36 5.69
CA ASP A 778 -52.08 -9.47 5.08
C ASP A 778 -52.72 -10.12 3.87
N HIS A 779 -54.02 -10.39 3.98
CA HIS A 779 -54.78 -11.08 2.95
C HIS A 779 -54.70 -10.35 1.59
N ILE A 780 -54.80 -9.02 1.56
CA ILE A 780 -54.88 -8.28 0.28
C ILE A 780 -53.52 -8.33 -0.44
N ALA A 781 -52.44 -8.03 0.28
CA ALA A 781 -51.10 -8.12 -0.30
C ALA A 781 -50.72 -9.56 -0.69
N PHE A 782 -51.14 -10.57 0.09
CA PHE A 782 -50.88 -11.96 -0.24
C PHE A 782 -51.59 -12.40 -1.53
N GLU A 783 -52.87 -12.04 -1.72
CA GLU A 783 -53.57 -12.32 -2.99
C GLU A 783 -52.89 -11.61 -4.16
N THR A 784 -52.48 -10.36 -3.97
CA THR A 784 -51.81 -9.59 -5.02
C THR A 784 -50.48 -10.25 -5.40
N ALA A 785 -49.67 -10.66 -4.42
CA ALA A 785 -48.43 -11.40 -4.64
C ALA A 785 -48.68 -12.72 -5.37
N TYR A 786 -49.71 -13.48 -4.97
CA TYR A 786 -50.08 -14.72 -5.63
C TYR A 786 -50.52 -14.50 -7.08
N GLN A 787 -51.28 -13.44 -7.36
CA GLN A 787 -51.69 -13.10 -8.72
C GLN A 787 -50.49 -12.74 -9.60
N ILE A 788 -49.52 -11.99 -9.07
CA ILE A 788 -48.25 -11.70 -9.78
C ILE A 788 -47.54 -13.01 -10.17
N VAL A 789 -47.51 -14.02 -9.29
CA VAL A 789 -46.92 -15.33 -9.62
C VAL A 789 -47.68 -16.01 -10.75
N ILE A 790 -49.02 -15.99 -10.72
CA ILE A 790 -49.84 -16.61 -11.77
C ILE A 790 -49.62 -15.91 -13.13
N ASP A 791 -49.57 -14.59 -13.14
CA ASP A 791 -49.34 -13.81 -14.37
C ASP A 791 -47.92 -14.05 -14.90
N ALA A 792 -46.92 -14.11 -14.03
CA ALA A 792 -45.54 -14.42 -14.38
C ALA A 792 -45.34 -15.88 -14.84
N ALA A 793 -46.12 -16.81 -14.27
CA ALA A 793 -46.14 -18.20 -14.69
C ALA A 793 -46.59 -18.34 -16.15
N SER A 794 -47.41 -17.42 -16.67
CA SER A 794 -47.85 -17.44 -18.07
C SER A 794 -46.85 -16.82 -19.06
N THR A 795 -45.91 -16.01 -18.58
CA THR A 795 -45.05 -15.15 -19.41
C THR A 795 -43.57 -15.56 -19.45
N GLY A 796 -43.13 -16.50 -18.60
CA GLY A 796 -41.77 -17.06 -18.71
C GLY A 796 -41.09 -17.57 -17.43
N MET A 797 -41.79 -17.67 -16.29
CA MET A 797 -41.18 -18.22 -15.07
C MET A 797 -40.75 -19.69 -15.27
N THR A 798 -39.57 -20.04 -14.73
CA THR A 798 -39.02 -21.40 -14.79
C THR A 798 -39.85 -22.38 -13.96
N TYR A 799 -40.02 -23.61 -14.46
CA TYR A 799 -40.80 -24.65 -13.77
C TYR A 799 -40.24 -24.94 -12.37
N THR A 800 -38.92 -24.86 -12.16
CA THR A 800 -38.27 -25.09 -10.86
C THR A 800 -38.72 -24.08 -9.80
N GLN A 801 -38.86 -22.80 -10.18
CA GLN A 801 -39.33 -21.77 -9.27
C GLN A 801 -40.82 -21.93 -8.99
N LEU A 802 -41.62 -22.25 -10.01
CA LEU A 802 -43.06 -22.51 -9.84
C LEU A 802 -43.34 -23.69 -8.91
N PHE A 803 -42.60 -24.80 -9.02
CA PHE A 803 -42.73 -25.93 -8.09
C PHE A 803 -42.31 -25.56 -6.66
N THR A 804 -41.27 -24.76 -6.51
CA THR A 804 -40.83 -24.28 -5.19
C THR A 804 -41.92 -23.43 -4.52
N ILE A 805 -42.53 -22.50 -5.26
CA ILE A 805 -43.63 -21.67 -4.77
C ILE A 805 -44.89 -22.52 -4.52
N ALA A 806 -45.19 -23.50 -5.37
CA ALA A 806 -46.32 -24.40 -5.19
C ALA A 806 -46.18 -25.23 -3.90
N ARG A 807 -44.99 -25.78 -3.62
CA ARG A 807 -44.70 -26.46 -2.35
C ARG A 807 -44.86 -25.54 -1.15
N TYR A 808 -44.37 -24.30 -1.25
CA TYR A 808 -44.59 -23.30 -0.22
C TYR A 808 -46.09 -23.09 0.05
N MET A 809 -46.93 -22.97 -0.99
CA MET A 809 -48.39 -22.85 -0.84
C MET A 809 -49.03 -24.05 -0.17
N GLU A 810 -48.60 -25.27 -0.49
CA GLU A 810 -49.10 -26.49 0.15
C GLU A 810 -48.75 -26.51 1.64
N HIS A 811 -47.50 -26.23 1.99
CA HIS A 811 -47.04 -26.19 3.39
C HIS A 811 -47.76 -25.15 4.25
N ARG A 812 -48.22 -24.04 3.64
CA ARG A 812 -49.01 -23.00 4.32
C ARG A 812 -50.51 -23.30 4.38
N GLY A 813 -50.96 -24.45 3.86
CA GLY A 813 -52.36 -24.88 3.94
C GLY A 813 -53.24 -24.43 2.79
N TYR A 814 -52.68 -24.04 1.64
CA TYR A 814 -53.41 -23.63 0.44
C TYR A 814 -53.26 -24.64 -0.72
N PRO A 815 -53.74 -25.88 -0.59
CA PRO A 815 -53.45 -26.96 -1.53
C PRO A 815 -54.07 -26.73 -2.92
N LEU A 816 -55.24 -26.10 -3.02
CA LEU A 816 -55.85 -25.74 -4.32
C LEU A 816 -55.05 -24.69 -5.10
N ARG A 817 -54.38 -23.76 -4.39
CA ARG A 817 -53.51 -22.75 -5.00
C ARG A 817 -52.18 -23.36 -5.43
N ALA A 818 -51.63 -24.22 -4.57
CA ALA A 818 -50.46 -25.04 -4.90
C ALA A 818 -50.70 -25.86 -6.18
N PHE A 819 -51.87 -26.51 -6.30
CA PHE A 819 -52.23 -27.28 -7.48
C PHE A 819 -52.30 -26.44 -8.76
N LYS A 820 -52.87 -25.23 -8.70
CA LYS A 820 -52.91 -24.31 -9.85
C LYS A 820 -51.50 -23.95 -10.32
N LEU A 821 -50.59 -23.60 -9.40
CA LEU A 821 -49.19 -23.30 -9.72
C LEU A 821 -48.43 -24.52 -10.23
N ALA A 822 -48.63 -25.69 -9.62
CA ALA A 822 -48.04 -26.94 -10.08
C ALA A 822 -48.50 -27.29 -11.50
N SER A 823 -49.78 -27.08 -11.81
CA SER A 823 -50.32 -27.30 -13.16
C SER A 823 -49.67 -26.36 -14.19
N LEU A 824 -49.42 -25.10 -13.84
CA LEU A 824 -48.68 -24.16 -14.69
C LEU A 824 -47.18 -24.52 -14.79
N ALA A 825 -46.58 -25.06 -13.74
CA ALA A 825 -45.20 -25.56 -13.81
C ALA A 825 -45.09 -26.74 -14.79
N MET A 826 -46.09 -27.64 -14.78
CA MET A 826 -46.17 -28.80 -15.67
C MET A 826 -46.28 -28.39 -17.15
N THR A 827 -46.88 -27.24 -17.50
CA THR A 827 -46.95 -26.79 -18.90
C THR A 827 -45.60 -26.30 -19.43
N HIS A 828 -44.70 -25.87 -18.54
CA HIS A 828 -43.36 -25.36 -18.86
C HIS A 828 -42.27 -26.44 -18.78
N LEU A 829 -42.61 -27.61 -18.23
CA LEU A 829 -41.70 -28.75 -18.10
C LEU A 829 -41.71 -29.59 -19.38
N ASN A 830 -40.53 -30.02 -19.81
CA ASN A 830 -40.38 -31.05 -20.85
C ASN A 830 -39.28 -32.04 -20.44
N LEU A 831 -39.69 -33.25 -20.05
CA LEU A 831 -38.82 -34.37 -19.77
C LEU A 831 -38.75 -35.28 -21.00
N ALA A 832 -37.56 -35.36 -21.59
CA ALA A 832 -37.30 -36.21 -22.74
C ALA A 832 -37.26 -37.70 -22.34
N TYR A 833 -37.37 -38.58 -23.34
CA TYR A 833 -37.45 -40.04 -23.14
C TYR A 833 -36.22 -40.67 -22.45
N ASN A 834 -35.07 -39.99 -22.45
CA ASN A 834 -33.79 -40.46 -21.91
C ASN A 834 -33.38 -39.81 -20.57
N GLN A 835 -34.30 -39.08 -19.92
CA GLN A 835 -34.02 -38.31 -18.69
C GLN A 835 -34.66 -38.98 -17.46
N ASP A 836 -34.30 -40.22 -17.15
CA ASP A 836 -34.87 -41.00 -16.04
C ASP A 836 -34.32 -40.64 -14.64
N THR A 837 -33.28 -39.80 -14.56
CA THR A 837 -32.70 -39.28 -13.31
C THR A 837 -32.85 -37.77 -13.14
N HIS A 838 -33.72 -37.12 -13.91
CA HIS A 838 -33.86 -35.67 -13.90
C HIS A 838 -34.47 -35.16 -12.56
N PRO A 839 -33.94 -34.10 -11.93
CA PRO A 839 -34.42 -33.60 -10.63
C PRO A 839 -35.93 -33.29 -10.59
N ALA A 840 -36.46 -32.76 -11.70
CA ALA A 840 -37.89 -32.44 -11.83
C ALA A 840 -38.83 -33.65 -11.70
N ILE A 841 -38.34 -34.89 -11.82
CA ILE A 841 -39.18 -36.10 -11.63
C ILE A 841 -39.84 -36.08 -10.25
N ASN A 842 -39.09 -35.69 -9.20
CA ASN A 842 -39.64 -35.58 -7.85
C ASN A 842 -40.74 -34.51 -7.76
N ASP A 843 -40.61 -33.43 -8.53
CA ASP A 843 -41.62 -32.36 -8.58
C ASP A 843 -42.89 -32.82 -9.31
N VAL A 844 -42.76 -33.58 -10.40
CA VAL A 844 -43.89 -34.19 -11.11
C VAL A 844 -44.61 -35.21 -10.24
N LEU A 845 -43.87 -36.10 -9.58
CA LEU A 845 -44.43 -37.11 -8.68
C LEU A 845 -45.18 -36.45 -7.52
N TRP A 846 -44.60 -35.39 -6.95
CA TRP A 846 -45.25 -34.58 -5.91
C TRP A 846 -46.52 -33.91 -6.43
N ALA A 847 -46.50 -33.27 -7.61
CA ALA A 847 -47.68 -32.63 -8.19
C ALA A 847 -48.81 -33.62 -8.46
N CYS A 848 -48.48 -34.83 -8.93
CA CYS A 848 -49.45 -35.92 -9.10
C CYS A 848 -50.02 -36.37 -7.74
N ALA A 849 -49.19 -36.51 -6.72
CA ALA A 849 -49.64 -36.87 -5.37
C ALA A 849 -50.57 -35.80 -4.76
N LEU A 850 -50.24 -34.51 -4.92
CA LEU A 850 -51.08 -33.38 -4.51
C LEU A 850 -52.43 -33.38 -5.25
N SER A 851 -52.42 -33.61 -6.57
CA SER A 851 -53.66 -33.69 -7.35
C SER A 851 -54.57 -34.84 -6.88
N HIS A 852 -53.96 -35.97 -6.50
CA HIS A 852 -54.67 -37.14 -6.01
C HIS A 852 -55.25 -36.92 -4.59
N SER A 853 -54.56 -36.17 -3.73
CA SER A 853 -55.07 -35.84 -2.39
C SER A 853 -56.23 -34.83 -2.43
N LEU A 854 -56.26 -33.94 -3.43
CA LEU A 854 -57.33 -32.95 -3.62
C LEU A 854 -58.63 -33.56 -4.16
N GLY A 855 -58.55 -34.51 -5.09
CA GLY A 855 -59.73 -35.16 -5.63
C GLY A 855 -59.57 -35.70 -7.06
N LYS A 856 -60.63 -36.36 -7.54
CA LYS A 856 -60.66 -36.95 -8.88
C LYS A 856 -60.67 -35.90 -10.00
N ASN A 857 -61.20 -34.71 -9.74
CA ASN A 857 -61.33 -33.64 -10.74
C ASN A 857 -59.97 -32.99 -11.03
N GLU A 858 -59.20 -32.73 -9.98
CA GLU A 858 -57.86 -32.16 -10.02
C GLU A 858 -56.87 -33.16 -10.65
N LEU A 859 -56.98 -34.44 -10.28
CA LEU A 859 -56.23 -35.51 -10.94
C LEU A 859 -56.56 -35.62 -12.44
N ALA A 860 -57.84 -35.46 -12.82
CA ALA A 860 -58.25 -35.44 -14.22
C ALA A 860 -57.69 -34.24 -15.01
N ALA A 861 -57.49 -33.10 -14.35
CA ALA A 861 -56.94 -31.90 -14.98
C ALA A 861 -55.42 -31.97 -15.19
N ILE A 862 -54.66 -32.63 -14.30
CA ILE A 862 -53.19 -32.69 -14.42
C ILE A 862 -52.68 -33.79 -15.35
N ILE A 863 -53.41 -34.89 -15.50
CA ILE A 863 -53.00 -36.03 -16.33
C ILE A 863 -52.69 -35.64 -17.79
N PRO A 864 -53.52 -34.85 -18.49
CA PRO A 864 -53.19 -34.37 -19.83
C PRO A 864 -51.87 -33.57 -19.90
N LEU A 865 -51.55 -32.81 -18.85
CA LEU A 865 -50.31 -32.03 -18.75
C LEU A 865 -49.10 -32.93 -18.52
N VAL A 866 -49.23 -33.97 -17.67
CA VAL A 866 -48.18 -34.98 -17.46
C VAL A 866 -47.87 -35.72 -18.76
N VAL A 867 -48.91 -36.15 -19.49
CA VAL A 867 -48.75 -36.84 -20.78
C VAL A 867 -48.03 -35.97 -21.82
N LYS A 868 -48.28 -34.65 -21.81
CA LYS A 868 -47.63 -33.71 -22.72
C LYS A 868 -46.18 -33.39 -22.33
N SER A 869 -45.89 -33.34 -21.03
CA SER A 869 -44.61 -32.88 -20.50
C SER A 869 -43.61 -33.99 -20.24
N VAL A 870 -44.05 -35.23 -20.01
CA VAL A 870 -43.19 -36.36 -19.67
C VAL A 870 -43.23 -37.43 -20.74
N HIS A 871 -42.09 -37.66 -21.38
CA HIS A 871 -41.95 -38.68 -22.43
C HIS A 871 -41.15 -39.90 -21.96
N CYS A 872 -40.64 -39.88 -20.72
CA CYS A 872 -39.90 -40.98 -20.14
C CYS A 872 -40.84 -42.09 -19.66
N ALA A 873 -40.78 -43.26 -20.31
CA ALA A 873 -41.71 -44.37 -20.07
C ALA A 873 -41.71 -44.89 -18.63
N THR A 874 -40.53 -44.98 -18.00
CA THR A 874 -40.39 -45.46 -16.61
C THR A 874 -41.00 -44.50 -15.60
N VAL A 875 -40.85 -43.18 -15.84
CA VAL A 875 -41.45 -42.13 -15.00
C VAL A 875 -42.97 -42.14 -15.11
N LEU A 876 -43.51 -42.20 -16.34
CA LEU A 876 -44.95 -42.32 -16.58
C LEU A 876 -45.54 -43.58 -15.93
N SER A 877 -44.83 -44.71 -15.99
CA SER A 877 -45.26 -45.96 -15.36
C SER A 877 -45.25 -45.87 -13.83
N ASP A 878 -44.29 -45.18 -13.22
CA ASP A 878 -44.27 -44.94 -11.77
C ASP A 878 -45.43 -44.01 -11.35
N ILE A 879 -45.67 -42.94 -12.09
CA ILE A 879 -46.83 -42.03 -11.87
C ILE A 879 -48.13 -42.84 -11.95
N LEU A 880 -48.32 -43.63 -13.00
CA LEU A 880 -49.51 -44.46 -13.19
C LEU A 880 -49.72 -45.42 -12.00
N ARG A 881 -48.66 -46.11 -11.57
CA ARG A 881 -48.72 -47.03 -10.41
C ARG A 881 -49.13 -46.28 -9.14
N ARG A 882 -48.54 -45.11 -8.87
CA ARG A 882 -48.89 -44.30 -7.69
C ARG A 882 -50.32 -43.76 -7.73
N CYS A 883 -50.83 -43.41 -8.92
CA CYS A 883 -52.22 -42.97 -9.08
C CYS A 883 -53.25 -44.10 -8.92
N THR A 884 -52.86 -45.37 -9.10
CA THR A 884 -53.74 -46.53 -8.84
C THR A 884 -53.84 -46.91 -7.35
N MET A 885 -52.87 -46.50 -6.53
CA MET A 885 -52.83 -46.77 -5.07
C MET A 885 -53.65 -45.72 -4.29
N THR A 886 -54.07 -46.01 -3.05
CA THR A 886 -54.80 -45.04 -2.21
C THR A 886 -53.99 -43.78 -1.95
N ALA A 887 -54.61 -42.60 -2.10
CA ALA A 887 -53.95 -41.30 -1.96
C ALA A 887 -53.20 -41.14 -0.61
N PRO A 888 -51.96 -40.61 -0.60
CA PRO A 888 -51.23 -40.31 0.63
C PRO A 888 -51.96 -39.25 1.48
N GLY A 889 -52.14 -39.50 2.77
CA GLY A 889 -52.71 -38.53 3.73
C GLY A 889 -54.20 -38.70 4.10
N LEU A 890 -54.94 -39.59 3.42
CA LEU A 890 -56.36 -39.85 3.73
C LEU A 890 -56.60 -40.90 4.84
N ALA A 891 -55.55 -41.38 5.51
CA ALA A 891 -55.67 -42.44 6.52
C ALA A 891 -56.15 -41.98 7.92
N GLY A 892 -56.47 -40.70 8.14
CA GLY A 892 -56.62 -40.14 9.50
C GLY A 892 -57.84 -39.27 9.81
N ILE A 893 -58.84 -39.11 8.92
CA ILE A 893 -60.03 -38.30 9.23
C ILE A 893 -61.22 -39.22 9.59
N PRO A 894 -61.67 -39.28 10.87
CA PRO A 894 -62.82 -40.08 11.24
C PRO A 894 -64.10 -39.38 10.80
N GLY A 895 -64.77 -39.89 9.76
CA GLY A 895 -66.11 -39.41 9.38
C GLY A 895 -66.58 -39.69 7.95
N ARG A 896 -65.69 -39.99 6.99
CA ARG A 896 -66.11 -40.38 5.62
C ARG A 896 -65.98 -41.89 5.40
N ARG A 897 -67.03 -42.64 5.76
CA ARG A 897 -67.21 -44.03 5.31
C ARG A 897 -67.68 -44.04 3.85
N ASN A 898 -66.75 -43.87 2.91
CA ASN A 898 -66.83 -44.38 1.54
C ASN A 898 -65.64 -43.87 0.71
N SER A 899 -64.65 -44.73 0.44
CA SER A 899 -63.87 -44.79 -0.82
C SER A 899 -62.59 -45.64 -0.65
N GLY A 900 -62.75 -46.95 -0.48
CA GLY A 900 -61.66 -47.94 -0.62
C GLY A 900 -61.62 -48.60 -2.01
N LYS A 901 -62.15 -47.94 -3.05
CA LYS A 901 -62.19 -48.51 -4.41
C LYS A 901 -60.97 -48.00 -5.18
N LEU A 902 -60.01 -48.90 -5.48
CA LEU A 902 -58.89 -48.59 -6.39
C LEU A 902 -59.44 -47.96 -7.68
N MET A 903 -58.77 -46.93 -8.17
CA MET A 903 -59.12 -46.30 -9.44
C MET A 903 -58.81 -47.29 -10.57
N SER A 904 -59.83 -47.64 -11.37
CA SER A 904 -59.65 -48.53 -12.52
C SER A 904 -58.89 -47.80 -13.62
N THR A 905 -57.82 -48.43 -14.12
CA THR A 905 -56.98 -47.94 -15.23
C THR A 905 -57.74 -47.82 -16.54
N ASP A 906 -58.90 -48.49 -16.68
CA ASP A 906 -59.76 -48.46 -17.86
C ASP A 906 -60.73 -47.29 -17.90
N LYS A 907 -60.79 -46.46 -16.85
CA LYS A 907 -61.70 -45.31 -16.78
C LYS A 907 -60.91 -44.00 -16.78
N ALA A 908 -61.53 -42.95 -17.34
CA ALA A 908 -60.99 -41.60 -17.25
C ALA A 908 -60.83 -41.18 -15.78
N PRO A 909 -59.72 -40.54 -15.39
CA PRO A 909 -58.66 -39.98 -16.25
C PRO A 909 -57.44 -40.90 -16.48
N LEU A 910 -57.33 -42.05 -15.80
CA LEU A 910 -56.13 -42.91 -15.84
C LEU A 910 -55.91 -43.62 -17.17
N ARG A 911 -56.99 -43.84 -17.95
CA ARG A 911 -56.87 -44.47 -19.27
C ARG A 911 -55.93 -43.71 -20.22
N GLN A 912 -56.01 -42.38 -20.22
CA GLN A 912 -55.15 -41.52 -21.04
C GLN A 912 -53.68 -41.63 -20.64
N LEU A 913 -53.40 -41.71 -19.33
CA LEU A 913 -52.04 -41.90 -18.82
C LEU A 913 -51.49 -43.29 -19.18
N LEU A 914 -52.32 -44.33 -19.11
CA LEU A 914 -51.96 -45.69 -19.51
C LEU A 914 -51.59 -45.75 -21.00
N ASP A 915 -52.45 -45.21 -21.88
CA ASP A 915 -52.22 -45.21 -23.33
C ASP A 915 -50.95 -44.41 -23.70
N ALA A 916 -50.70 -43.28 -23.00
CA ALA A 916 -49.47 -42.51 -23.15
C ALA A 916 -48.22 -43.24 -22.65
N THR A 917 -48.33 -43.98 -21.53
CA THR A 917 -47.22 -44.77 -20.98
C THR A 917 -46.84 -45.92 -21.93
N ILE A 918 -47.85 -46.61 -22.48
CA ILE A 918 -47.68 -47.63 -23.52
C ILE A 918 -46.97 -47.04 -24.74
N SER A 919 -47.44 -45.90 -25.23
CA SER A 919 -46.84 -45.20 -26.38
C SER A 919 -45.40 -44.76 -26.10
N ALA A 920 -45.09 -44.27 -24.89
CA ALA A 920 -43.75 -43.89 -24.47
C ALA A 920 -42.80 -45.10 -24.40
N TYR A 921 -43.27 -46.26 -23.93
CA TYR A 921 -42.49 -47.50 -23.97
C TYR A 921 -42.18 -47.92 -25.41
N ILE A 922 -43.14 -47.85 -26.32
CA ILE A 922 -42.95 -48.14 -27.75
C ILE A 922 -41.88 -47.22 -28.34
N ASN A 923 -42.04 -45.90 -28.20
CA ASN A 923 -41.12 -44.91 -28.76
C ASN A 923 -39.71 -45.01 -28.18
N THR A 924 -39.60 -45.20 -26.86
CA THR A 924 -38.31 -45.36 -26.17
C THR A 924 -37.62 -46.65 -26.60
N THR A 925 -38.38 -47.72 -26.85
CA THR A 925 -37.84 -48.99 -27.35
C THR A 925 -37.22 -48.81 -28.74
N HIS A 926 -37.95 -48.19 -29.66
CA HIS A 926 -37.44 -47.91 -31.01
C HIS A 926 -36.17 -47.03 -30.97
N SER A 927 -36.16 -45.99 -30.13
CA SER A 927 -35.00 -45.11 -29.95
C SER A 927 -33.79 -45.82 -29.32
N ARG A 928 -33.97 -46.62 -28.26
CA ARG A 928 -32.88 -47.42 -27.67
C ARG A 928 -32.35 -48.43 -28.68
N LEU A 929 -33.23 -49.02 -29.50
CA LEU A 929 -32.86 -50.03 -30.49
C LEU A 929 -32.09 -49.50 -31.69
N THR A 930 -32.09 -48.21 -32.03
CA THR A 930 -31.25 -47.70 -33.13
C THR A 930 -29.76 -47.83 -32.79
N HIS A 931 -29.34 -47.39 -31.60
CA HIS A 931 -27.93 -47.33 -31.19
C HIS A 931 -27.50 -48.36 -30.13
N ILE A 932 -28.34 -49.36 -29.80
CA ILE A 932 -28.00 -50.37 -28.77
C ILE A 932 -26.75 -51.21 -29.13
N SER A 933 -25.87 -51.39 -28.14
CA SER A 933 -24.68 -52.23 -28.20
C SER A 933 -24.86 -53.54 -27.40
N PRO A 934 -24.12 -54.64 -27.70
CA PRO A 934 -24.31 -55.94 -27.06
C PRO A 934 -24.23 -55.96 -25.53
N ARG A 935 -23.44 -55.07 -24.92
CA ARG A 935 -23.32 -54.91 -23.47
C ARG A 935 -24.63 -54.46 -22.78
N HIS A 936 -25.50 -53.75 -23.49
CA HIS A 936 -26.76 -53.23 -22.94
C HIS A 936 -27.96 -54.14 -23.23
N TYR A 937 -27.75 -55.34 -23.78
CA TYR A 937 -28.85 -56.27 -24.09
C TYR A 937 -29.60 -56.72 -22.83
N GLY A 938 -28.89 -56.99 -21.72
CA GLY A 938 -29.52 -57.38 -20.46
C GLY A 938 -30.47 -56.32 -19.92
N GLU A 939 -29.99 -55.08 -19.79
CA GLU A 939 -30.79 -53.92 -19.34
C GLU A 939 -31.99 -53.64 -20.26
N PHE A 940 -31.83 -53.83 -21.57
CA PHE A 940 -32.92 -53.64 -22.53
C PHE A 940 -34.02 -54.70 -22.39
N ILE A 941 -33.65 -55.95 -22.15
CA ILE A 941 -34.62 -57.02 -21.90
C ILE A 941 -35.35 -56.80 -20.56
N GLU A 942 -34.67 -56.26 -19.54
CA GLU A 942 -35.33 -55.85 -18.29
C GLU A 942 -36.29 -54.67 -18.53
N PHE A 943 -35.90 -53.69 -19.35
CA PHE A 943 -36.75 -52.58 -19.75
C PHE A 943 -38.03 -53.06 -20.46
N LEU A 944 -37.93 -54.03 -21.39
CA LEU A 944 -39.10 -54.65 -22.04
C LEU A 944 -39.94 -55.48 -21.06
N SER A 945 -39.33 -56.05 -20.01
CA SER A 945 -40.07 -56.76 -18.96
C SER A 945 -40.97 -55.79 -18.19
N LYS A 946 -40.44 -54.61 -17.85
CA LYS A 946 -41.21 -53.52 -17.23
C LYS A 946 -42.30 -52.98 -18.18
N ALA A 947 -42.00 -52.85 -19.47
CA ALA A 947 -43.00 -52.48 -20.48
C ALA A 947 -44.16 -53.49 -20.51
N ARG A 948 -43.87 -54.80 -20.49
CA ARG A 948 -44.89 -55.86 -20.46
C ARG A 948 -45.82 -55.71 -19.26
N GLU A 949 -45.28 -55.45 -18.07
CA GLU A 949 -46.07 -55.22 -16.86
C GLU A 949 -47.04 -54.05 -17.03
N THR A 950 -46.61 -52.94 -17.64
CA THR A 950 -47.46 -51.79 -17.91
C THR A 950 -48.54 -52.10 -18.95
N PHE A 951 -48.22 -52.83 -20.03
CA PHE A 951 -49.21 -53.20 -21.05
C PHE A 951 -50.34 -54.03 -20.44
N LEU A 952 -50.02 -54.98 -19.54
CA LEU A 952 -51.02 -55.84 -18.88
C LEU A 952 -52.05 -55.07 -18.03
N LEU A 953 -51.83 -53.78 -17.73
CA LEU A 953 -52.79 -52.93 -17.04
C LEU A 953 -53.98 -52.49 -17.92
N ALA A 954 -53.91 -52.70 -19.24
CA ALA A 954 -55.00 -52.47 -20.19
C ALA A 954 -55.75 -53.77 -20.51
N GLN A 955 -57.08 -53.72 -20.69
CA GLN A 955 -57.91 -54.89 -21.04
C GLN A 955 -57.39 -55.69 -22.25
N ASP A 956 -56.93 -55.00 -23.31
CA ASP A 956 -56.37 -55.62 -24.53
C ASP A 956 -54.83 -55.62 -24.58
N GLY A 957 -54.18 -55.30 -23.46
CA GLY A 957 -52.74 -55.04 -23.42
C GLY A 957 -51.86 -56.24 -23.79
N HIS A 958 -52.31 -57.46 -23.49
CA HIS A 958 -51.62 -58.69 -23.86
C HIS A 958 -51.53 -58.88 -25.39
N ILE A 959 -52.59 -58.48 -26.12
CA ILE A 959 -52.64 -58.52 -27.59
C ILE A 959 -51.75 -57.41 -28.17
N GLN A 960 -51.84 -56.19 -27.63
CA GLN A 960 -51.03 -55.05 -28.06
C GLN A 960 -49.52 -55.31 -27.86
N PHE A 961 -49.13 -55.92 -26.74
CA PHE A 961 -47.72 -56.25 -26.48
C PHE A 961 -47.19 -57.33 -27.42
N ALA A 962 -47.99 -58.37 -27.71
CA ALA A 962 -47.62 -59.41 -28.68
C ALA A 962 -47.38 -58.83 -30.08
N GLN A 963 -48.31 -57.97 -30.55
CA GLN A 963 -48.16 -57.25 -31.82
C GLN A 963 -46.94 -56.33 -31.85
N PHE A 964 -46.66 -55.64 -30.75
CA PHE A 964 -45.48 -54.79 -30.61
C PHE A 964 -44.17 -55.59 -30.69
N ILE A 965 -44.07 -56.72 -29.98
CA ILE A 965 -42.90 -57.61 -30.04
C ILE A 965 -42.69 -58.17 -31.45
N ASP A 966 -43.76 -58.57 -32.15
CA ASP A 966 -43.66 -59.06 -33.52
C ASP A 966 -43.23 -57.97 -34.51
N ASN A 967 -43.69 -56.73 -34.31
CA ASN A 967 -43.24 -55.57 -35.07
C ASN A 967 -41.73 -55.29 -34.84
N LEU A 968 -41.26 -55.33 -33.59
CA LEU A 968 -39.83 -55.19 -33.27
C LEU A 968 -38.96 -56.25 -33.97
N LYS A 969 -39.42 -57.51 -33.99
CA LYS A 969 -38.75 -58.62 -34.72
C LYS A 969 -38.69 -58.34 -36.22
N GLN A 970 -39.71 -57.69 -36.79
CA GLN A 970 -39.75 -57.38 -38.22
C GLN A 970 -38.87 -56.19 -38.62
N ILE A 971 -38.88 -55.10 -37.85
CA ILE A 971 -38.14 -53.87 -38.18
C ILE A 971 -36.63 -54.04 -37.91
N TYR A 972 -36.23 -54.75 -36.85
CA TYR A 972 -34.82 -54.85 -36.44
C TYR A 972 -34.18 -56.24 -36.68
N LYS A 973 -34.58 -56.95 -37.75
CA LYS A 973 -34.05 -58.28 -38.14
C LYS A 973 -32.52 -58.39 -38.18
N GLY A 974 -31.83 -57.26 -38.43
CA GLY A 974 -30.36 -57.19 -38.45
C GLY A 974 -29.68 -57.45 -37.10
N LYS A 975 -30.38 -57.29 -35.96
CA LYS A 975 -29.83 -57.48 -34.60
C LYS A 975 -30.10 -58.89 -34.05
N LYS A 976 -29.58 -59.93 -34.75
CA LYS A 976 -29.90 -61.36 -34.50
C LYS A 976 -29.77 -61.81 -33.04
N LYS A 977 -28.67 -61.48 -32.35
CA LYS A 977 -28.41 -61.91 -30.96
C LYS A 977 -29.40 -61.31 -29.96
N LEU A 978 -29.80 -60.05 -30.15
CA LEU A 978 -30.80 -59.40 -29.31
C LEU A 978 -32.21 -59.96 -29.56
N MET A 979 -32.58 -60.19 -30.82
CA MET A 979 -33.90 -60.74 -31.17
C MET A 979 -34.10 -62.17 -30.67
N LEU A 980 -33.02 -62.95 -30.57
CA LEU A 980 -33.05 -64.27 -29.94
C LEU A 980 -33.41 -64.17 -28.44
N LEU A 981 -32.77 -63.25 -27.71
CA LEU A 981 -33.10 -62.98 -26.29
C LEU A 981 -34.53 -62.46 -26.10
N VAL A 982 -35.02 -61.60 -27.01
CA VAL A 982 -36.43 -61.13 -26.99
C VAL A 982 -37.39 -62.30 -27.21
N ARG A 983 -37.08 -63.21 -28.14
CA ARG A 983 -37.89 -64.42 -28.39
C ARG A 983 -37.89 -65.37 -27.19
N GLU A 984 -36.75 -65.60 -26.56
CA GLU A 984 -36.67 -66.48 -25.38
C GLU A 984 -37.48 -65.97 -24.20
N ARG A 985 -37.55 -64.65 -23.99
CA ARG A 985 -38.23 -64.07 -22.83
C ARG A 985 -39.69 -63.68 -23.06
N PHE A 986 -40.09 -63.33 -24.28
CA PHE A 986 -41.42 -62.77 -24.58
C PHE A 986 -42.13 -63.39 -25.80
N GLY A 987 -41.48 -64.31 -26.50
CA GLY A 987 -41.94 -64.87 -27.77
C GLY A 987 -42.77 -66.15 -27.66
#